data_AF-A0A4Z0Y2D0-F1
#
_entry.id   AF-A0A4Z0Y2D0-F1
#
_cell.length_a   1.000
_cell.length_b   1.000
_cell.length_c   1.000
_cell.angle_alpha   90.00
_cell.angle_beta   90.00
_cell.angle_gamma   90.00
#
_symmetry.space_group_name_H-M   'P 1'
#
loop_
_entity.id
_entity.type
_entity.pdbx_description
1 polymer ?
#
loop_
_entity_poly.entity_id
_entity_poly.type
_entity_poly.pdbx_seq_one_letter_code
_entity_poly.pdbx_strand_id
1 'polypeptide(L)'
;MKHKTKRIVAAAISFACTAAVTVSLVPTIAVTAAVTAKTTDYLNLREGAGIDKKVILTLSKGVAVTILDNSNATWAKVQTASGKQGYCSKQYLSIPGSGATNSPSVSGTASTAVTTDRVNLRAGAGTSTKIMATLPIGTSLKVMDASNPAWVKVQTSDGRQGYCSTQYIRILAASSGGVASGNTSSGSSSSASITAVTTDYLNLRQGAGTNFKVLVTISKGTALTVLDNSNPSWAKVQTPDGKQGYCSKQYLTFKNNSSSGSSSGTPSNSGSSSNSSTSGSVTAKTTSNLNVRSGAGTSFGIVMTLLNGTSVTVLDNSNAQWVKIKTSDGKTGYCSKEFLQITDTGSNTNPNPDPGTGTGADTGTDTPPDVDTGSDNGSDSHTITGASVTADMLRLRQDPSTSAKILANLPRGTSLKVLDTSNSSWTKVQTSSGLTGYVSSEYIQIHYSDDPSNASSLSLSTTSSKIPAGKTLYIKANVSPSGTYINWTSSNNNVATVSNGYVSAVSTGTAVITASSGSYKATCNITVTSAEPVRTAFASPNIASTGAAVTLTAVTDTSRDAVQFVIQSPDGTKQTVNADSCTNESCQNVTTKKWTATTTFYSPGTYTFTAYSSQNGNMSTTGFTSNAYVSSQQDFSTTTSEERRVSDQMIALIAKWEGYSPTVYADQLTANQVPTIGYGCTFGANAVFYNNLTETEAWSLLVNKINNSSYTTELNKMIKNNHFLMNQNQADCLISFAYNVGAGYFNTSSQVDFRTIMRNAVVPPTISGSLAATVTKDTVVRSEPSINGSEVCSISNGASIDVTDTNFSNPKDGWYKVRASNGSEGWVNSGYVCLSNADSLTHDLNYTNAYAMGTEMLRWSQAGGKFYTGLFYRRLGEVNVYNYGDYDAVRYNKYSYTYPSGAAGLS
;
A
#
# COMPACT_ATOMS: atom_id res chain seq x y z
N MET A 1 84.40 20.80 -5.06
CA MET A 1 85.44 20.15 -5.91
C MET A 1 84.75 19.11 -6.82
N LYS A 2 85.50 18.46 -7.74
CA LYS A 2 85.15 17.29 -8.61
C LYS A 2 83.93 16.45 -8.15
N HIS A 3 83.00 15.92 -8.95
CA HIS A 3 82.88 15.57 -10.40
C HIS A 3 81.35 15.42 -10.74
N LYS A 4 80.78 15.06 -11.91
CA LYS A 4 81.08 14.73 -13.36
C LYS A 4 79.74 15.06 -14.13
N THR A 5 79.65 15.54 -15.38
CA THR A 5 79.98 14.97 -16.72
C THR A 5 79.16 13.73 -17.10
N LYS A 6 78.44 13.58 -18.24
CA LYS A 6 77.94 14.40 -19.39
C LYS A 6 76.78 13.56 -20.04
N ARG A 7 76.01 13.90 -21.09
CA ARG A 7 76.23 14.70 -22.33
C ARG A 7 74.89 15.10 -23.01
N ILE A 8 74.94 16.00 -23.99
CA ILE A 8 73.83 16.53 -24.80
C ILE A 8 74.19 16.36 -26.31
N VAL A 9 73.18 16.29 -27.21
CA VAL A 9 73.13 16.75 -28.63
C VAL A 9 71.80 16.21 -29.22
N ALA A 10 70.84 16.97 -29.79
CA ALA A 10 70.80 18.08 -30.77
C ALA A 10 70.67 17.60 -32.24
N ALA A 11 70.03 18.40 -33.11
CA ALA A 11 69.45 17.95 -34.39
C ALA A 11 69.77 18.87 -35.58
N ALA A 12 69.78 18.35 -36.82
CA ALA A 12 69.52 19.11 -38.06
C ALA A 12 69.32 18.21 -39.32
N ILE A 13 68.45 18.71 -40.20
CA ILE A 13 67.99 18.28 -41.53
C ILE A 13 69.07 18.27 -42.63
N SER A 14 69.00 17.38 -43.65
CA SER A 14 69.19 17.74 -45.09
C SER A 14 68.87 16.63 -46.12
N PHE A 15 68.49 17.08 -47.32
CA PHE A 15 67.97 16.41 -48.53
C PHE A 15 68.79 15.29 -49.21
N ALA A 16 68.11 14.37 -49.92
CA ALA A 16 68.53 13.77 -51.20
C ALA A 16 67.34 13.08 -51.94
N CYS A 17 67.48 12.80 -53.25
CA CYS A 17 66.50 12.15 -54.15
C CYS A 17 67.25 11.23 -55.16
N THR A 18 66.67 10.45 -56.10
CA THR A 18 65.31 10.40 -56.72
C THR A 18 65.07 9.00 -57.35
N ALA A 19 63.83 8.71 -57.80
CA ALA A 19 63.45 7.64 -58.76
C ALA A 19 63.51 6.16 -58.31
N ALA A 20 62.69 5.22 -58.81
CA ALA A 20 61.39 5.35 -59.49
C ALA A 20 60.54 4.04 -59.41
N VAL A 21 59.22 4.22 -59.22
CA VAL A 21 58.07 3.39 -59.63
C VAL A 21 58.23 1.86 -59.79
N THR A 22 57.58 1.13 -58.88
CA THR A 22 56.52 0.15 -59.23
C THR A 22 55.36 0.30 -58.26
N VAL A 23 54.13 0.46 -58.76
CA VAL A 23 52.94 0.66 -57.91
C VAL A 23 52.26 -0.68 -57.60
N SER A 24 52.27 -1.06 -56.32
CA SER A 24 51.28 -1.97 -55.75
C SER A 24 50.42 -1.19 -54.76
N LEU A 25 49.12 -1.08 -55.06
CA LEU A 25 48.15 -0.34 -54.23
C LEU A 25 47.84 -1.10 -52.94
N VAL A 26 48.68 -0.90 -51.92
CA VAL A 26 48.28 -1.16 -50.53
C VAL A 26 47.33 -0.04 -50.11
N PRO A 27 46.07 -0.31 -49.72
CA PRO A 27 45.17 0.73 -49.28
C PRO A 27 45.70 1.35 -47.99
N THR A 28 46.00 2.66 -48.03
CA THR A 28 46.25 3.43 -46.82
C THR A 28 44.95 3.45 -46.00
N ILE A 29 44.85 2.57 -45.01
CA ILE A 29 43.82 2.64 -43.98
C ILE A 29 44.05 3.97 -43.26
N ALA A 30 43.23 4.97 -43.59
CA ALA A 30 43.16 6.19 -42.82
C ALA A 30 42.74 5.79 -41.40
N VAL A 31 43.66 5.93 -40.44
CA VAL A 31 43.35 5.73 -39.02
C VAL A 31 42.41 6.86 -38.64
N THR A 32 41.11 6.59 -38.73
CA THR A 32 40.06 7.52 -38.31
C THR A 32 40.30 7.88 -36.86
N ALA A 33 40.55 9.16 -36.60
CA ALA A 33 40.74 9.67 -35.25
C ALA A 33 39.56 9.25 -34.38
N ALA A 34 39.83 8.46 -33.33
CA ALA A 34 38.80 7.80 -32.57
C ALA A 34 37.87 8.85 -31.94
N VAL A 35 36.57 8.77 -32.26
CA VAL A 35 35.61 9.81 -31.88
C VAL A 35 35.46 9.83 -30.36
N THR A 36 36.00 10.86 -29.72
CA THR A 36 35.86 11.06 -28.28
C THR A 36 34.62 11.89 -27.98
N ALA A 37 33.87 11.47 -26.97
CA ALA A 37 32.71 12.17 -26.45
C ALA A 37 32.90 12.51 -24.97
N LYS A 38 32.19 13.53 -24.49
CA LYS A 38 32.15 13.87 -23.05
C LYS A 38 30.77 13.61 -22.47
N THR A 39 30.71 13.06 -21.26
CA THR A 39 29.44 12.90 -20.54
C THR A 39 28.86 14.28 -20.20
N THR A 40 27.58 14.52 -20.52
CA THR A 40 26.89 15.79 -20.19
C THR A 40 26.29 15.78 -18.78
N ASP A 41 26.15 14.60 -18.18
CA ASP A 41 25.73 14.37 -16.80
C ASP A 41 26.33 13.05 -16.25
N TYR A 42 25.97 12.65 -15.04
CA TYR A 42 26.29 11.32 -14.51
C TYR A 42 25.66 10.22 -15.37
N LEU A 43 26.47 9.24 -15.82
CA LEU A 43 26.09 8.31 -16.88
C LEU A 43 26.48 6.86 -16.57
N ASN A 44 25.50 5.97 -16.51
CA ASN A 44 25.73 4.54 -16.30
C ASN A 44 26.27 3.85 -17.56
N LEU A 45 27.41 3.18 -17.39
CA LEU A 45 28.03 2.25 -18.33
C LEU A 45 27.53 0.83 -18.02
N ARG A 46 26.99 0.13 -19.02
CA ARG A 46 26.27 -1.15 -18.86
C ARG A 46 26.83 -2.26 -19.74
N GLU A 47 26.53 -3.51 -19.40
CA GLU A 47 26.99 -4.70 -20.13
C GLU A 47 26.36 -4.83 -21.53
N GLY A 48 25.21 -4.19 -21.77
CA GLY A 48 24.51 -4.17 -23.05
C GLY A 48 23.70 -2.89 -23.27
N ALA A 49 23.27 -2.66 -24.51
CA ALA A 49 22.41 -1.52 -24.88
C ALA A 49 20.97 -1.71 -24.38
N GLY A 50 20.68 -1.28 -23.16
CA GLY A 50 19.34 -1.33 -22.56
C GLY A 50 19.31 -0.85 -21.10
N ILE A 51 18.19 -0.29 -20.65
CA ILE A 51 18.02 0.18 -19.26
C ILE A 51 17.88 -0.98 -18.25
N ASP A 52 17.55 -2.17 -18.75
CA ASP A 52 17.47 -3.45 -18.04
C ASP A 52 18.83 -4.12 -17.84
N LYS A 53 19.87 -3.69 -18.57
CA LYS A 53 21.21 -4.32 -18.52
C LYS A 53 22.00 -3.87 -17.31
N LYS A 54 22.73 -4.79 -16.68
CA LYS A 54 23.56 -4.57 -15.49
C LYS A 54 24.53 -3.39 -15.67
N VAL A 55 24.63 -2.55 -14.65
CA VAL A 55 25.58 -1.42 -14.59
C VAL A 55 26.94 -1.96 -14.13
N ILE A 56 28.00 -1.59 -14.85
CA ILE A 56 29.39 -1.96 -14.52
C ILE A 56 30.20 -0.80 -13.93
N LEU A 57 29.77 0.44 -14.18
CA LEU A 57 30.39 1.67 -13.70
C LEU A 57 29.40 2.84 -13.89
N THR A 58 29.40 3.81 -12.99
CA THR A 58 28.79 5.13 -13.24
C THR A 58 29.91 6.13 -13.52
N LEU A 59 29.80 6.84 -14.63
CA LEU A 59 30.72 7.89 -15.04
C LEU A 59 30.24 9.23 -14.49
N SER A 60 31.13 10.03 -13.90
CA SER A 60 30.81 11.40 -13.51
C SER A 60 30.54 12.29 -14.74
N LYS A 61 29.89 13.43 -14.51
CA LYS A 61 29.71 14.51 -15.51
C LYS A 61 31.06 15.04 -16.01
N GLY A 62 31.16 15.33 -17.32
CA GLY A 62 32.35 15.89 -17.97
C GLY A 62 33.44 14.88 -18.34
N VAL A 63 33.30 13.61 -17.98
CA VAL A 63 34.26 12.53 -18.25
C VAL A 63 34.34 12.26 -19.75
N ALA A 64 35.57 12.20 -20.29
CA ALA A 64 35.82 11.82 -21.66
C ALA A 64 35.81 10.29 -21.85
N VAL A 65 35.19 9.82 -22.93
CA VAL A 65 35.15 8.42 -23.35
C VAL A 65 35.38 8.31 -24.86
N THR A 66 36.02 7.22 -25.29
CA THR A 66 36.20 6.91 -26.72
C THR A 66 34.99 6.10 -27.20
N ILE A 67 34.35 6.50 -28.29
CA ILE A 67 33.26 5.71 -28.91
C ILE A 67 33.87 4.55 -29.70
N LEU A 68 33.38 3.35 -29.42
CA LEU A 68 33.74 2.10 -30.11
C LEU A 68 32.65 1.65 -31.10
N ASP A 69 31.38 1.95 -30.82
CA ASP A 69 30.25 1.69 -31.72
C ASP A 69 29.19 2.78 -31.50
N ASN A 70 28.71 3.35 -32.60
CA ASN A 70 27.70 4.41 -32.65
C ASN A 70 26.47 4.02 -33.48
N SER A 71 26.34 2.75 -33.89
CA SER A 71 25.31 2.27 -34.82
C SER A 71 23.89 2.28 -34.25
N ASN A 72 23.72 1.96 -32.97
CA ASN A 72 22.42 1.92 -32.29
C ASN A 72 21.80 3.33 -32.16
N ALA A 73 20.48 3.47 -32.30
CA ALA A 73 19.83 4.78 -32.31
C ALA A 73 19.94 5.57 -30.99
N THR A 74 19.98 4.90 -29.83
CA THR A 74 19.89 5.55 -28.49
C THR A 74 21.04 5.21 -27.53
N TRP A 75 21.90 4.27 -27.91
CA TRP A 75 23.08 3.83 -27.14
C TRP A 75 24.36 3.91 -27.98
N ALA A 76 25.49 4.18 -27.32
CA ALA A 76 26.82 4.02 -27.89
C ALA A 76 27.61 3.01 -27.04
N LYS A 77 28.43 2.18 -27.67
CA LYS A 77 29.48 1.42 -26.97
C LYS A 77 30.68 2.33 -26.83
N VAL A 78 31.22 2.45 -25.61
CA VAL A 78 32.33 3.35 -25.30
C VAL A 78 33.40 2.68 -24.44
N GLN A 79 34.57 3.29 -24.38
CA GLN A 79 35.68 2.91 -23.50
C GLN A 79 36.12 4.10 -22.65
N THR A 80 36.36 3.86 -21.36
CA THR A 80 36.94 4.85 -20.44
C THR A 80 38.45 4.98 -20.63
N ALA A 81 39.04 6.07 -20.11
CA ALA A 81 40.50 6.21 -20.02
C ALA A 81 41.17 5.09 -19.19
N SER A 82 40.43 4.47 -18.25
CA SER A 82 40.82 3.27 -17.50
C SER A 82 40.61 1.96 -18.26
N GLY A 83 40.37 2.00 -19.58
CA GLY A 83 40.22 0.84 -20.45
C GLY A 83 38.89 0.09 -20.36
N LYS A 84 37.99 0.44 -19.42
CA LYS A 84 36.73 -0.29 -19.19
C LYS A 84 35.73 0.00 -20.32
N GLN A 85 35.22 -1.06 -20.95
CA GLN A 85 34.23 -0.95 -22.03
C GLN A 85 32.80 -1.21 -21.53
N GLY A 86 31.82 -0.65 -22.25
CA GLY A 86 30.39 -0.94 -22.06
C GLY A 86 29.51 -0.01 -22.89
N TYR A 87 28.20 -0.08 -22.69
CA TYR A 87 27.21 0.75 -23.39
C TYR A 87 26.67 1.86 -22.48
N CYS A 88 26.52 3.06 -23.03
CA CYS A 88 25.86 4.18 -22.36
C CYS A 88 24.91 4.92 -23.32
N SER A 89 23.96 5.69 -22.80
CA SER A 89 22.91 6.32 -23.62
C SER A 89 23.40 7.61 -24.27
N LYS A 90 23.16 7.75 -25.58
CA LYS A 90 23.65 8.88 -26.40
C LYS A 90 23.15 10.25 -25.95
N GLN A 91 21.95 10.32 -25.36
CA GLN A 91 21.37 11.57 -24.85
C GLN A 91 22.24 12.25 -23.76
N TYR A 92 23.18 11.50 -23.18
CA TYR A 92 24.12 11.98 -22.17
C TYR A 92 25.58 12.07 -22.68
N LEU A 93 25.79 11.99 -24.00
CA LEU A 93 27.10 12.15 -24.65
C LEU A 93 27.11 13.39 -25.55
N SER A 94 28.01 14.33 -25.27
CA SER A 94 28.38 15.38 -26.20
C SER A 94 29.39 14.82 -27.20
N ILE A 95 28.96 14.64 -28.45
CA ILE A 95 29.76 14.10 -29.55
C ILE A 95 30.10 15.26 -30.52
N PRO A 96 31.39 15.63 -30.69
CA PRO A 96 31.78 16.67 -31.64
C PRO A 96 31.33 16.34 -33.07
N GLY A 97 30.73 17.31 -33.76
CA GLY A 97 30.28 17.19 -35.16
C GLY A 97 28.76 17.02 -35.37
N SER A 98 27.98 16.70 -34.33
CA SER A 98 26.51 16.67 -34.43
C SER A 98 25.93 18.09 -34.35
N GLY A 99 25.98 18.83 -35.46
CA GLY A 99 25.56 20.23 -35.54
C GLY A 99 24.06 20.47 -35.25
N ALA A 100 23.76 21.64 -34.68
CA ALA A 100 22.40 22.12 -34.47
C ALA A 100 21.93 23.03 -35.62
N THR A 101 20.63 23.04 -35.91
CA THR A 101 20.02 23.94 -36.91
C THR A 101 18.82 24.69 -36.34
N ASN A 102 19.02 26.01 -36.21
CA ASN A 102 18.11 27.15 -36.06
C ASN A 102 16.58 26.93 -35.94
N SER A 103 16.00 27.68 -35.00
CA SER A 103 14.55 27.90 -34.86
C SER A 103 14.01 28.92 -35.88
N PRO A 104 12.83 28.69 -36.48
CA PRO A 104 11.97 29.72 -37.04
C PRO A 104 10.76 30.01 -36.13
N SER A 105 10.46 31.29 -35.87
CA SER A 105 9.25 31.71 -35.16
C SER A 105 8.11 32.02 -36.14
N VAL A 106 6.94 31.40 -35.96
CA VAL A 106 5.70 31.77 -36.67
C VAL A 106 4.54 31.87 -35.67
N SER A 107 3.74 32.93 -35.78
CA SER A 107 2.54 33.14 -34.97
C SER A 107 1.36 32.35 -35.54
N GLY A 108 0.58 31.68 -34.69
CA GLY A 108 -0.60 30.91 -35.09
C GLY A 108 -1.62 30.79 -33.95
N THR A 109 -2.87 31.11 -34.27
CA THR A 109 -4.11 31.04 -33.46
C THR A 109 -4.02 30.36 -32.10
N ALA A 110 -4.25 31.14 -31.04
CA ALA A 110 -4.12 30.70 -29.64
C ALA A 110 -5.07 29.52 -29.31
N SER A 111 -4.51 28.32 -29.26
CA SER A 111 -5.15 27.15 -28.66
C SER A 111 -5.05 27.24 -27.13
N THR A 112 -6.09 26.83 -26.42
CA THR A 112 -6.05 26.69 -24.96
C THR A 112 -5.70 25.26 -24.58
N ALA A 113 -5.38 25.03 -23.32
CA ALA A 113 -5.25 23.70 -22.74
C ALA A 113 -5.84 23.70 -21.33
N VAL A 114 -6.19 22.53 -20.83
CA VAL A 114 -6.59 22.31 -19.43
C VAL A 114 -5.74 21.20 -18.83
N THR A 115 -5.28 21.37 -17.60
CA THR A 115 -4.55 20.30 -16.88
C THR A 115 -5.50 19.15 -16.55
N THR A 116 -5.07 17.92 -16.84
CA THR A 116 -5.85 16.69 -16.59
C THR A 116 -5.39 15.94 -15.34
N ASP A 117 -4.38 16.46 -14.65
CA ASP A 117 -3.83 16.01 -13.37
C ASP A 117 -3.10 17.20 -12.70
N ARG A 118 -2.55 17.03 -11.49
CA ARG A 118 -1.58 17.98 -10.93
C ARG A 118 -0.27 17.92 -11.72
N VAL A 119 0.14 19.04 -12.33
CA VAL A 119 1.31 19.09 -13.22
C VAL A 119 2.26 20.23 -12.88
N ASN A 120 3.56 19.97 -12.92
CA ASN A 120 4.57 21.00 -12.71
C ASN A 120 4.74 21.85 -13.97
N LEU A 121 4.62 23.17 -13.81
CA LEU A 121 5.08 24.18 -14.76
C LEU A 121 6.58 24.37 -14.53
N ARG A 122 7.40 24.15 -15.56
CA ARG A 122 8.86 24.11 -15.44
C ARG A 122 9.57 25.10 -16.36
N ALA A 123 10.81 25.44 -16.02
CA ALA A 123 11.65 26.33 -16.82
C ALA A 123 12.07 25.75 -18.19
N GLY A 124 11.94 24.44 -18.41
CA GLY A 124 12.27 23.79 -19.68
C GLY A 124 11.52 22.48 -19.92
N ALA A 125 11.66 21.95 -21.12
CA ALA A 125 11.01 20.71 -21.58
C ALA A 125 11.68 19.44 -21.01
N GLY A 126 11.60 19.22 -19.69
CA GLY A 126 12.15 18.02 -19.05
C GLY A 126 11.90 17.92 -17.54
N THR A 127 11.82 16.70 -17.02
CA THR A 127 11.55 16.39 -15.60
C THR A 127 12.65 16.82 -14.63
N SER A 128 13.88 17.03 -15.11
CA SER A 128 15.02 17.54 -14.34
C SER A 128 15.11 19.07 -14.31
N THR A 129 14.29 19.79 -15.09
CA THR A 129 14.34 21.27 -15.13
C THR A 129 13.60 21.91 -13.95
N LYS A 130 14.05 23.09 -13.52
CA LYS A 130 13.52 23.81 -12.35
C LYS A 130 11.99 23.94 -12.41
N ILE A 131 11.31 23.51 -11.35
CA ILE A 131 9.88 23.73 -11.15
C ILE A 131 9.68 25.22 -10.85
N MET A 132 8.75 25.85 -11.56
CA MET A 132 8.37 27.26 -11.38
C MET A 132 7.03 27.37 -10.63
N ALA A 133 6.12 26.41 -10.83
CA ALA A 133 4.90 26.22 -10.06
C ALA A 133 4.40 24.77 -10.20
N THR A 134 3.52 24.34 -9.29
CA THR A 134 2.71 23.12 -9.46
C THR A 134 1.26 23.54 -9.67
N LEU A 135 0.68 23.16 -10.80
CA LEU A 135 -0.67 23.52 -11.22
C LEU A 135 -1.67 22.46 -10.75
N PRO A 136 -2.81 22.83 -10.13
CA PRO A 136 -3.92 21.91 -9.90
C PRO A 136 -4.49 21.30 -11.18
N ILE A 137 -5.21 20.19 -11.06
CA ILE A 137 -6.10 19.68 -12.13
C ILE A 137 -7.19 20.71 -12.46
N GLY A 138 -7.63 20.80 -13.73
CA GLY A 138 -8.62 21.77 -14.18
C GLY A 138 -8.08 23.18 -14.43
N THR A 139 -6.77 23.42 -14.26
CA THR A 139 -6.14 24.73 -14.52
C THR A 139 -6.16 25.02 -16.02
N SER A 140 -6.81 26.14 -16.39
CA SER A 140 -6.83 26.66 -17.76
C SER A 140 -5.49 27.32 -18.12
N LEU A 141 -5.02 27.03 -19.33
CA LEU A 141 -3.71 27.42 -19.87
C LEU A 141 -3.85 27.95 -21.29
N LYS A 142 -3.02 28.94 -21.65
CA LYS A 142 -2.82 29.36 -23.04
C LYS A 142 -1.62 28.60 -23.61
N VAL A 143 -1.78 27.89 -24.72
CA VAL A 143 -0.66 27.25 -25.42
C VAL A 143 0.15 28.31 -26.15
N MET A 144 1.49 28.23 -26.04
CA MET A 144 2.43 29.13 -26.71
C MET A 144 3.31 28.40 -27.74
N ASP A 145 3.66 27.14 -27.47
CA ASP A 145 4.44 26.28 -28.37
C ASP A 145 4.15 24.81 -28.02
N ALA A 146 3.73 24.04 -29.02
CA ALA A 146 3.42 22.61 -28.90
C ALA A 146 4.23 21.74 -29.89
N SER A 147 5.36 22.26 -30.40
CA SER A 147 6.25 21.56 -31.34
C SER A 147 6.90 20.30 -30.75
N ASN A 148 7.04 20.22 -29.42
CA ASN A 148 7.59 19.06 -28.72
C ASN A 148 6.45 18.14 -28.23
N PRO A 149 6.39 16.86 -28.68
CA PRO A 149 5.27 15.97 -28.38
C PRO A 149 5.21 15.48 -26.93
N ALA A 150 6.25 15.71 -26.12
CA ALA A 150 6.31 15.36 -24.71
C ALA A 150 6.13 16.57 -23.77
N TRP A 151 6.35 17.80 -24.24
CA TRP A 151 6.34 19.03 -23.42
C TRP A 151 5.83 20.23 -24.21
N VAL A 152 4.80 20.90 -23.70
CA VAL A 152 4.18 22.08 -24.32
C VAL A 152 4.51 23.31 -23.49
N LYS A 153 4.92 24.39 -24.16
CA LYS A 153 5.08 25.70 -23.53
C LYS A 153 3.70 26.35 -23.36
N VAL A 154 3.40 26.76 -22.15
CA VAL A 154 2.10 27.31 -21.74
C VAL A 154 2.27 28.58 -20.91
N GLN A 155 1.19 29.37 -20.84
CA GLN A 155 1.04 30.52 -19.95
C GLN A 155 -0.18 30.33 -19.04
N THR A 156 -0.03 30.62 -17.75
CA THR A 156 -1.12 30.64 -16.75
C THR A 156 -1.93 31.95 -16.82
N SER A 157 -3.10 31.99 -16.19
CA SER A 157 -3.94 33.20 -16.09
C SER A 157 -3.25 34.37 -15.38
N ASP A 158 -2.36 34.09 -14.42
CA ASP A 158 -1.49 35.07 -13.76
C ASP A 158 -0.18 35.36 -14.51
N GLY A 159 -0.11 34.97 -15.79
CA GLY A 159 0.92 35.41 -16.74
C GLY A 159 2.24 34.62 -16.72
N ARG A 160 2.47 33.72 -15.75
CA ARG A 160 3.71 32.91 -15.70
C ARG A 160 3.80 31.99 -16.91
N GLN A 161 5.00 31.89 -17.50
CA GLN A 161 5.29 31.02 -18.64
C GLN A 161 6.22 29.89 -18.24
N GLY A 162 6.04 28.72 -18.85
CA GLY A 162 6.88 27.54 -18.65
C GLY A 162 6.40 26.35 -19.47
N TYR A 163 6.97 25.18 -19.21
CA TYR A 163 6.64 23.93 -19.90
C TYR A 163 5.89 22.97 -18.98
N CYS A 164 4.82 22.35 -19.49
CA CYS A 164 4.12 21.24 -18.87
C CYS A 164 4.20 19.99 -19.75
N SER A 165 4.21 18.80 -19.15
CA SER A 165 4.23 17.55 -19.92
C SER A 165 2.87 17.27 -20.56
N THR A 166 2.88 16.82 -21.81
CA THR A 166 1.67 16.47 -22.60
C THR A 166 0.87 15.32 -21.98
N GLN A 167 1.48 14.52 -21.10
CA GLN A 167 0.80 13.46 -20.36
C GLN A 167 -0.27 13.99 -19.38
N TYR A 168 -0.17 15.25 -18.94
CA TYR A 168 -0.98 15.82 -17.87
C TYR A 168 -1.75 17.10 -18.29
N ILE A 169 -1.78 17.41 -19.59
CA ILE A 169 -2.60 18.49 -20.15
C ILE A 169 -3.35 18.01 -21.38
N ARG A 170 -4.56 18.53 -21.58
CA ARG A 170 -5.35 18.35 -22.80
C ARG A 170 -5.43 19.67 -23.55
N ILE A 171 -4.77 19.75 -24.71
CA ILE A 171 -4.94 20.88 -25.63
C ILE A 171 -6.37 20.85 -26.18
N LEU A 172 -6.98 22.04 -26.25
CA LEU A 172 -8.29 22.29 -26.81
C LEU A 172 -8.07 23.01 -28.15
N ALA A 173 -8.54 22.40 -29.24
CA ALA A 173 -8.48 23.03 -30.55
C ALA A 173 -9.36 24.30 -30.57
N ALA A 174 -8.87 25.37 -31.18
CA ALA A 174 -9.59 26.63 -31.27
C ALA A 174 -10.81 26.51 -32.19
N SER A 175 -12.00 26.38 -31.62
CA SER A 175 -13.27 26.54 -32.34
C SER A 175 -13.46 28.00 -32.73
N SER A 176 -13.38 28.31 -34.03
CA SER A 176 -13.60 29.65 -34.57
C SER A 176 -15.06 30.08 -34.41
N GLY A 177 -15.33 30.95 -33.43
CA GLY A 177 -16.65 31.50 -33.19
C GLY A 177 -17.06 32.53 -34.24
N GLY A 178 -18.10 32.22 -35.02
CA GLY A 178 -18.89 33.22 -35.75
C GLY A 178 -20.15 33.54 -34.95
N VAL A 179 -20.48 34.82 -34.78
CA VAL A 179 -21.59 35.26 -33.91
C VAL A 179 -22.78 35.70 -34.75
N ALA A 180 -23.95 35.09 -34.52
CA ALA A 180 -25.25 35.58 -34.99
C ALA A 180 -26.35 35.17 -34.01
N SER A 181 -27.33 36.05 -33.78
CA SER A 181 -28.53 35.76 -32.99
C SER A 181 -29.60 35.13 -33.88
N GLY A 182 -30.33 34.13 -33.37
CA GLY A 182 -31.38 33.44 -34.12
C GLY A 182 -32.19 32.50 -33.24
N ASN A 183 -33.50 32.42 -33.48
CA ASN A 183 -34.46 31.62 -32.72
C ASN A 183 -34.64 30.21 -33.34
N THR A 184 -35.29 29.32 -32.57
CA THR A 184 -35.99 28.10 -33.01
C THR A 184 -35.22 26.89 -33.59
N SER A 185 -35.46 25.75 -32.95
CA SER A 185 -35.79 24.44 -33.55
C SER A 185 -34.74 23.63 -34.34
N SER A 186 -34.40 22.47 -33.76
CA SER A 186 -34.29 21.13 -34.39
C SER A 186 -33.75 20.98 -35.83
N GLY A 187 -32.56 20.40 -35.97
CA GLY A 187 -32.06 19.91 -37.26
C GLY A 187 -30.78 19.06 -37.14
N SER A 188 -30.92 17.74 -37.02
CA SER A 188 -29.77 16.82 -36.98
C SER A 188 -29.19 16.54 -38.36
N SER A 189 -27.86 16.47 -38.46
CA SER A 189 -27.14 15.80 -39.55
C SER A 189 -26.05 14.90 -38.95
N SER A 190 -26.43 13.68 -38.59
CA SER A 190 -25.62 12.77 -37.78
C SER A 190 -24.73 11.86 -38.63
N SER A 191 -23.41 12.03 -38.55
CA SER A 191 -22.47 10.95 -38.85
C SER A 191 -22.74 9.81 -37.88
N ALA A 192 -23.19 8.66 -38.40
CA ALA A 192 -23.73 7.58 -37.57
C ALA A 192 -22.69 7.03 -36.58
N SER A 193 -22.87 7.34 -35.30
CA SER A 193 -22.03 6.82 -34.23
C SER A 193 -22.26 5.32 -34.06
N ILE A 194 -21.26 4.52 -34.44
CA ILE A 194 -21.25 3.11 -34.09
C ILE A 194 -21.28 3.02 -32.56
N THR A 195 -22.31 2.38 -32.02
CA THR A 195 -22.39 2.13 -30.57
C THR A 195 -22.13 0.66 -30.28
N ALA A 196 -21.67 0.36 -29.08
CA ALA A 196 -21.52 -1.00 -28.61
C ALA A 196 -22.10 -1.12 -27.20
N VAL A 197 -22.64 -2.29 -26.86
CA VAL A 197 -23.10 -2.61 -25.50
C VAL A 197 -22.20 -3.69 -24.92
N THR A 198 -21.75 -3.52 -23.69
CA THR A 198 -20.93 -4.52 -23.00
C THR A 198 -21.74 -5.77 -22.69
N THR A 199 -21.28 -6.94 -23.15
CA THR A 199 -21.94 -8.23 -22.87
C THR A 199 -21.56 -8.79 -21.51
N ASP A 200 -20.49 -8.29 -20.89
CA ASP A 200 -20.10 -8.56 -19.50
C ASP A 200 -19.33 -7.37 -18.90
N TYR A 201 -18.90 -7.48 -17.63
CA TYR A 201 -18.01 -6.50 -17.00
C TYR A 201 -16.68 -6.41 -17.75
N LEU A 202 -16.33 -5.22 -18.25
CA LEU A 202 -15.32 -5.04 -19.28
C LEU A 202 -14.27 -3.99 -18.91
N ASN A 203 -13.02 -4.43 -18.77
CA ASN A 203 -11.88 -3.55 -18.50
C ASN A 203 -11.64 -2.56 -19.65
N LEU A 204 -11.75 -1.25 -19.36
CA LEU A 204 -11.27 -0.16 -20.20
C LEU A 204 -9.79 0.06 -19.91
N ARG A 205 -8.93 -0.03 -20.92
CA ARG A 205 -7.47 -0.02 -20.79
C ARG A 205 -6.80 1.12 -21.56
N GLN A 206 -5.59 1.46 -21.14
CA GLN A 206 -4.78 2.52 -21.77
C GLN A 206 -4.31 2.18 -23.19
N GLY A 207 -4.32 0.90 -23.58
CA GLY A 207 -3.91 0.42 -24.91
C GLY A 207 -4.58 -0.91 -25.28
N ALA A 208 -4.49 -1.28 -26.56
CA ALA A 208 -5.12 -2.46 -27.15
C ALA A 208 -4.41 -3.79 -26.79
N GLY A 209 -4.46 -4.18 -25.51
CA GLY A 209 -3.86 -5.42 -25.02
C GLY A 209 -4.11 -5.66 -23.52
N THR A 210 -4.01 -6.92 -23.08
CA THR A 210 -4.22 -7.32 -21.68
C THR A 210 -3.09 -6.87 -20.74
N ASN A 211 -1.94 -6.52 -21.29
CA ASN A 211 -0.76 -5.97 -20.60
C ASN A 211 -0.88 -4.47 -20.28
N PHE A 212 -1.80 -3.73 -20.91
CA PHE A 212 -1.98 -2.30 -20.65
C PHE A 212 -2.78 -2.03 -19.37
N LYS A 213 -2.42 -0.96 -18.64
CA LYS A 213 -3.07 -0.52 -17.40
C LYS A 213 -4.59 -0.40 -17.59
N VAL A 214 -5.34 -0.96 -16.63
CA VAL A 214 -6.79 -0.74 -16.52
C VAL A 214 -7.04 0.68 -16.00
N LEU A 215 -7.90 1.42 -16.70
CA LEU A 215 -8.35 2.76 -16.33
C LEU A 215 -9.62 2.70 -15.47
N VAL A 216 -10.55 1.82 -15.85
CA VAL A 216 -11.79 1.50 -15.10
C VAL A 216 -12.37 0.18 -15.60
N THR A 217 -13.14 -0.52 -14.77
CA THR A 217 -13.98 -1.65 -15.22
C THR A 217 -15.37 -1.13 -15.54
N ILE A 218 -15.80 -1.27 -16.79
CA ILE A 218 -17.14 -0.90 -17.25
C ILE A 218 -18.14 -1.99 -16.83
N SER A 219 -19.30 -1.61 -16.35
CA SER A 219 -20.37 -2.56 -16.00
C SER A 219 -20.91 -3.32 -17.22
N LYS A 220 -21.48 -4.51 -16.98
CA LYS A 220 -22.27 -5.24 -17.98
C LYS A 220 -23.50 -4.42 -18.41
N GLY A 221 -23.84 -4.43 -19.69
CA GLY A 221 -24.99 -3.72 -20.25
C GLY A 221 -24.78 -2.22 -20.50
N THR A 222 -23.60 -1.66 -20.20
CA THR A 222 -23.29 -0.25 -20.48
C THR A 222 -23.22 -0.01 -21.99
N ALA A 223 -23.94 1.00 -22.47
CA ALA A 223 -23.83 1.51 -23.83
C ALA A 223 -22.59 2.42 -23.96
N LEU A 224 -21.86 2.25 -25.06
CA LEU A 224 -20.58 2.87 -25.35
C LEU A 224 -20.58 3.47 -26.76
N THR A 225 -19.98 4.64 -26.92
CA THR A 225 -19.66 5.18 -28.24
C THR A 225 -18.35 4.56 -28.72
N VAL A 226 -18.33 3.96 -29.91
CA VAL A 226 -17.10 3.41 -30.52
C VAL A 226 -16.38 4.54 -31.25
N LEU A 227 -15.13 4.78 -30.85
CA LEU A 227 -14.27 5.85 -31.39
C LEU A 227 -13.27 5.32 -32.43
N ASP A 228 -12.86 4.06 -32.30
CA ASP A 228 -12.02 3.35 -33.27
C ASP A 228 -12.35 1.86 -33.21
N ASN A 229 -12.55 1.25 -34.37
CA ASN A 229 -12.89 -0.16 -34.54
C ASN A 229 -11.89 -0.92 -35.43
N SER A 230 -10.75 -0.30 -35.77
CA SER A 230 -9.77 -0.82 -36.74
C SER A 230 -9.00 -2.07 -36.29
N ASN A 231 -8.65 -2.16 -35.00
CA ASN A 231 -7.90 -3.29 -34.45
C ASN A 231 -8.76 -4.58 -34.44
N PRO A 232 -8.23 -5.77 -34.79
CA PRO A 232 -9.04 -6.99 -34.92
C PRO A 232 -9.67 -7.49 -33.61
N SER A 233 -9.10 -7.21 -32.44
CA SER A 233 -9.53 -7.79 -31.15
C SER A 233 -9.90 -6.76 -30.07
N TRP A 234 -9.65 -5.48 -30.33
CA TRP A 234 -9.92 -4.36 -29.41
C TRP A 234 -10.63 -3.21 -30.14
N ALA A 235 -11.53 -2.51 -29.45
CA ALA A 235 -12.12 -1.27 -29.92
C ALA A 235 -11.75 -0.14 -28.95
N LYS A 236 -11.49 1.07 -29.46
CA LYS A 236 -11.44 2.27 -28.64
C LYS A 236 -12.86 2.77 -28.43
N VAL A 237 -13.24 3.03 -27.19
CA VAL A 237 -14.61 3.39 -26.79
C VAL A 237 -14.62 4.58 -25.84
N GLN A 238 -15.78 5.20 -25.71
CA GLN A 238 -16.11 6.17 -24.67
C GLN A 238 -17.32 5.70 -23.86
N THR A 239 -17.22 5.79 -22.53
CA THR A 239 -18.31 5.52 -21.58
C THR A 239 -19.25 6.74 -21.42
N PRO A 240 -20.45 6.56 -20.85
CA PRO A 240 -21.39 7.66 -20.62
C PRO A 240 -20.84 8.79 -19.72
N ASP A 241 -19.92 8.46 -18.80
CA ASP A 241 -19.20 9.43 -17.95
C ASP A 241 -17.93 10.01 -18.62
N GLY A 242 -17.80 9.84 -19.93
CA GLY A 242 -16.78 10.51 -20.76
C GLY A 242 -15.39 9.87 -20.79
N LYS A 243 -15.14 8.80 -20.03
CA LYS A 243 -13.82 8.12 -20.01
C LYS A 243 -13.57 7.39 -21.33
N GLN A 244 -12.37 7.56 -21.88
CA GLN A 244 -11.94 6.90 -23.12
C GLN A 244 -10.85 5.86 -22.87
N GLY A 245 -10.83 4.80 -23.67
CA GLY A 245 -9.79 3.78 -23.67
C GLY A 245 -10.11 2.62 -24.61
N TYR A 246 -9.34 1.54 -24.52
CA TYR A 246 -9.53 0.33 -25.32
C TYR A 246 -10.16 -0.80 -24.51
N CYS A 247 -11.12 -1.52 -25.11
CA CYS A 247 -11.70 -2.72 -24.53
C CYS A 247 -11.80 -3.85 -25.58
N SER A 248 -11.90 -5.10 -25.14
CA SER A 248 -11.83 -6.25 -26.05
C SER A 248 -13.17 -6.53 -26.73
N LYS A 249 -13.17 -6.68 -28.05
CA LYS A 249 -14.36 -6.84 -28.90
C LYS A 249 -15.21 -8.06 -28.57
N GLN A 250 -14.61 -9.11 -28.03
CA GLN A 250 -15.33 -10.34 -27.63
C GLN A 250 -16.40 -10.09 -26.54
N TYR A 251 -16.33 -8.95 -25.84
CA TYR A 251 -17.27 -8.52 -24.82
C TYR A 251 -18.15 -7.33 -25.27
N LEU A 252 -18.24 -7.07 -26.58
CA LEU A 252 -19.03 -5.98 -27.17
C LEU A 252 -20.05 -6.52 -28.19
N THR A 253 -21.32 -6.21 -28.00
CA THR A 253 -22.32 -6.28 -29.08
C THR A 253 -22.39 -4.93 -29.76
N PHE A 254 -21.86 -4.83 -30.98
CA PHE A 254 -21.97 -3.63 -31.81
C PHE A 254 -23.42 -3.46 -32.29
N LYS A 255 -23.96 -2.25 -32.13
CA LYS A 255 -25.27 -1.82 -32.63
C LYS A 255 -25.06 -0.87 -33.80
N ASN A 256 -25.12 -1.40 -35.01
CA ASN A 256 -25.21 -0.59 -36.22
C ASN A 256 -26.64 -0.08 -36.36
N ASN A 257 -26.84 1.23 -36.25
CA ASN A 257 -28.16 1.84 -36.42
C ASN A 257 -28.44 2.13 -37.91
N SER A 258 -28.62 1.06 -38.69
CA SER A 258 -29.06 1.11 -40.09
C SER A 258 -30.49 0.58 -40.17
N SER A 259 -31.47 1.48 -40.06
CA SER A 259 -32.89 1.12 -39.90
C SER A 259 -33.63 1.01 -41.24
N SER A 260 -34.17 -0.17 -41.52
CA SER A 260 -35.23 -0.46 -42.51
C SER A 260 -35.88 -1.78 -42.11
N GLY A 261 -37.20 -1.98 -42.11
CA GLY A 261 -38.34 -1.07 -42.26
C GLY A 261 -39.63 -1.83 -41.89
N SER A 262 -40.62 -1.19 -41.28
CA SER A 262 -41.71 -1.87 -40.57
C SER A 262 -42.84 -2.41 -41.45
N SER A 263 -43.40 -3.58 -41.10
CA SER A 263 -44.85 -3.85 -41.21
C SER A 263 -45.28 -5.07 -40.38
N SER A 264 -46.53 -5.09 -39.91
CA SER A 264 -47.15 -6.14 -39.09
C SER A 264 -47.93 -7.18 -39.91
N GLY A 265 -47.97 -8.45 -39.46
CA GLY A 265 -48.92 -9.44 -40.00
C GLY A 265 -48.91 -10.78 -39.28
N THR A 266 -50.10 -11.28 -38.94
CA THR A 266 -50.41 -12.65 -38.49
C THR A 266 -51.66 -13.14 -39.24
N PRO A 267 -51.92 -14.46 -39.32
CA PRO A 267 -50.99 -15.57 -39.50
C PRO A 267 -51.34 -16.41 -40.75
N SER A 268 -50.42 -17.21 -41.27
CA SER A 268 -50.78 -18.32 -42.17
C SER A 268 -49.73 -19.43 -42.22
N ASN A 269 -50.18 -20.60 -42.70
CA ASN A 269 -49.50 -21.90 -42.59
C ASN A 269 -49.13 -22.46 -43.98
N SER A 270 -48.41 -23.58 -43.99
CA SER A 270 -47.93 -24.35 -45.16
C SER A 270 -46.78 -23.70 -45.94
N GLY A 271 -45.63 -24.34 -46.16
CA GLY A 271 -45.10 -25.57 -45.55
C GLY A 271 -44.43 -26.50 -46.56
N SER A 272 -43.19 -26.92 -46.28
CA SER A 272 -42.59 -28.11 -46.88
C SER A 272 -41.56 -28.73 -45.92
N SER A 273 -41.74 -30.03 -45.66
CA SER A 273 -40.76 -30.94 -45.05
C SER A 273 -39.58 -31.14 -46.03
N SER A 274 -38.39 -31.62 -45.68
CA SER A 274 -37.93 -32.41 -44.52
C SER A 274 -36.43 -32.10 -44.24
N ASN A 275 -35.75 -32.65 -43.22
CA ASN A 275 -36.11 -33.68 -42.25
C ASN A 275 -35.52 -33.34 -40.87
N SER A 276 -36.19 -33.75 -39.79
CA SER A 276 -35.66 -33.56 -38.43
C SER A 276 -34.59 -34.62 -38.11
N SER A 277 -33.55 -34.25 -37.38
CA SER A 277 -32.53 -35.17 -36.89
C SER A 277 -32.04 -34.72 -35.52
N THR A 278 -32.47 -35.45 -34.49
CA THR A 278 -32.28 -35.10 -33.08
C THR A 278 -30.83 -35.31 -32.64
N SER A 279 -29.95 -34.35 -32.90
CA SER A 279 -28.59 -34.36 -32.37
C SER A 279 -28.65 -34.15 -30.85
N GLY A 280 -28.40 -35.23 -30.10
CA GLY A 280 -28.52 -35.25 -28.64
C GLY A 280 -27.57 -34.26 -27.97
N SER A 281 -28.09 -33.43 -27.07
CA SER A 281 -27.26 -32.58 -26.21
C SER A 281 -26.47 -33.45 -25.23
N VAL A 282 -25.22 -33.79 -25.57
CA VAL A 282 -24.29 -34.45 -24.64
C VAL A 282 -24.21 -33.64 -23.35
N THR A 283 -24.54 -34.27 -22.23
CA THR A 283 -24.47 -33.63 -20.90
C THR A 283 -23.38 -34.25 -20.05
N ALA A 284 -22.85 -33.46 -19.14
CA ALA A 284 -21.87 -33.91 -18.16
C ALA A 284 -22.27 -33.43 -16.77
N LYS A 285 -22.00 -34.25 -15.76
CA LYS A 285 -22.22 -33.93 -14.36
C LYS A 285 -20.86 -33.80 -13.66
N THR A 286 -20.67 -32.75 -12.87
CA THR A 286 -19.43 -32.58 -12.11
C THR A 286 -19.32 -33.61 -11.00
N THR A 287 -18.14 -34.20 -10.82
CA THR A 287 -17.82 -35.15 -9.73
C THR A 287 -17.14 -34.48 -8.53
N SER A 288 -16.85 -33.18 -8.64
CA SER A 288 -16.27 -32.33 -7.61
C SER A 288 -16.67 -30.86 -7.83
N ASN A 289 -16.23 -29.93 -6.95
CA ASN A 289 -16.39 -28.50 -7.22
C ASN A 289 -15.40 -28.07 -8.32
N LEU A 290 -15.90 -27.87 -9.53
CA LEU A 290 -15.09 -27.77 -10.74
C LEU A 290 -14.94 -26.33 -11.24
N ASN A 291 -13.70 -25.85 -11.34
CA ASN A 291 -13.38 -24.54 -11.90
C ASN A 291 -13.48 -24.52 -13.42
N VAL A 292 -14.31 -23.61 -13.94
CA VAL A 292 -14.51 -23.31 -15.36
C VAL A 292 -13.70 -22.06 -15.69
N ARG A 293 -12.81 -22.16 -16.69
CA ARG A 293 -11.80 -21.16 -17.06
C ARG A 293 -12.06 -20.56 -18.44
N SER A 294 -11.40 -19.44 -18.73
CA SER A 294 -11.52 -18.75 -20.02
C SER A 294 -10.85 -19.46 -21.20
N GLY A 295 -10.04 -20.50 -20.95
CA GLY A 295 -9.38 -21.31 -21.97
C GLY A 295 -8.95 -22.68 -21.43
N ALA A 296 -8.57 -23.59 -22.33
CA ALA A 296 -8.18 -24.96 -22.02
C ALA A 296 -6.77 -25.03 -21.38
N GLY A 297 -6.69 -24.82 -20.07
CA GLY A 297 -5.44 -24.92 -19.30
C GLY A 297 -5.53 -24.31 -17.90
N THR A 298 -4.70 -24.79 -16.98
CA THR A 298 -4.65 -24.29 -15.59
C THR A 298 -4.13 -22.85 -15.46
N SER A 299 -3.44 -22.34 -16.49
CA SER A 299 -2.96 -20.96 -16.60
C SER A 299 -4.05 -19.93 -16.97
N PHE A 300 -5.21 -20.38 -17.48
CA PHE A 300 -6.31 -19.48 -17.81
C PHE A 300 -7.12 -19.09 -16.57
N GLY A 301 -7.59 -17.83 -16.53
CA GLY A 301 -8.38 -17.31 -15.41
C GLY A 301 -9.68 -18.08 -15.19
N ILE A 302 -10.06 -18.28 -13.93
CA ILE A 302 -11.32 -18.91 -13.55
C ILE A 302 -12.45 -17.90 -13.80
N VAL A 303 -13.46 -18.31 -14.57
CA VAL A 303 -14.64 -17.51 -14.93
C VAL A 303 -15.80 -17.82 -13.97
N MET A 304 -15.93 -19.08 -13.54
CA MET A 304 -16.87 -19.52 -12.51
C MET A 304 -16.44 -20.86 -11.91
N THR A 305 -17.04 -21.24 -10.79
CA THR A 305 -16.90 -22.57 -10.20
C THR A 305 -18.27 -23.25 -10.19
N LEU A 306 -18.32 -24.48 -10.68
CA LEU A 306 -19.49 -25.36 -10.58
C LEU A 306 -19.43 -26.11 -9.25
N LEU A 307 -20.57 -26.34 -8.60
CA LEU A 307 -20.63 -27.19 -7.41
C LEU A 307 -20.61 -28.66 -7.81
N ASN A 308 -20.24 -29.56 -6.92
CA ASN A 308 -20.33 -31.01 -7.14
C ASN A 308 -21.78 -31.42 -7.48
N GLY A 309 -21.95 -32.31 -8.46
CA GLY A 309 -23.25 -32.74 -8.95
C GLY A 309 -23.97 -31.76 -9.89
N THR A 310 -23.34 -30.66 -10.31
CA THR A 310 -23.90 -29.71 -11.29
C THR A 310 -23.91 -30.34 -12.68
N SER A 311 -25.07 -30.38 -13.34
CA SER A 311 -25.21 -30.79 -14.73
C SER A 311 -24.96 -29.63 -15.69
N VAL A 312 -24.23 -29.89 -16.78
CA VAL A 312 -23.88 -28.92 -17.84
C VAL A 312 -23.98 -29.56 -19.23
N THR A 313 -24.27 -28.75 -20.25
CA THR A 313 -24.18 -29.18 -21.66
C THR A 313 -22.73 -29.10 -22.13
N VAL A 314 -22.25 -30.10 -22.85
CA VAL A 314 -20.94 -30.07 -23.52
C VAL A 314 -21.07 -29.31 -24.85
N LEU A 315 -20.22 -28.31 -25.06
CA LEU A 315 -20.15 -27.51 -26.30
C LEU A 315 -19.01 -27.92 -27.23
N ASP A 316 -17.89 -28.36 -26.66
CA ASP A 316 -16.69 -28.79 -27.40
C ASP A 316 -15.89 -29.74 -26.50
N ASN A 317 -15.67 -30.96 -27.00
CA ASN A 317 -14.98 -32.05 -26.29
C ASN A 317 -13.64 -32.44 -26.96
N SER A 318 -13.21 -31.67 -27.96
CA SER A 318 -12.10 -32.01 -28.86
C SER A 318 -10.72 -32.02 -28.19
N ASN A 319 -10.56 -31.29 -27.08
CA ASN A 319 -9.31 -31.25 -26.33
C ASN A 319 -9.15 -32.50 -25.43
N ALA A 320 -7.95 -33.06 -25.39
CA ALA A 320 -7.66 -34.29 -24.64
C ALA A 320 -7.91 -34.20 -23.13
N GLN A 321 -7.73 -33.01 -22.52
CA GLN A 321 -7.75 -32.81 -21.07
C GLN A 321 -8.80 -31.78 -20.60
N TRP A 322 -9.39 -31.01 -21.51
CA TRP A 322 -10.37 -29.96 -21.21
C TRP A 322 -11.65 -30.13 -22.01
N VAL A 323 -12.76 -29.70 -21.43
CA VAL A 323 -14.10 -29.71 -22.06
C VAL A 323 -14.67 -28.31 -21.98
N LYS A 324 -15.17 -27.78 -23.10
CA LYS A 324 -15.96 -26.56 -23.12
C LYS A 324 -17.40 -26.90 -22.74
N ILE A 325 -17.94 -26.24 -21.73
CA ILE A 325 -19.29 -26.49 -21.24
C ILE A 325 -20.17 -25.24 -21.30
N LYS A 326 -21.48 -25.45 -21.15
CA LYS A 326 -22.49 -24.43 -20.93
C LYS A 326 -23.37 -24.81 -19.73
N THR A 327 -23.56 -23.87 -18.82
CA THR A 327 -24.46 -24.01 -17.67
C THR A 327 -25.91 -23.70 -18.03
N SER A 328 -26.85 -24.08 -17.16
CA SER A 328 -28.27 -23.78 -17.29
C SER A 328 -28.58 -22.27 -17.31
N ASP A 329 -27.78 -21.45 -16.63
CA ASP A 329 -27.84 -19.97 -16.67
C ASP A 329 -27.09 -19.36 -17.88
N GLY A 330 -26.66 -20.20 -18.82
CA GLY A 330 -26.16 -19.80 -20.14
C GLY A 330 -24.68 -19.41 -20.23
N LYS A 331 -23.95 -19.38 -19.11
CA LYS A 331 -22.50 -19.09 -19.06
C LYS A 331 -21.71 -20.22 -19.71
N THR A 332 -20.51 -19.92 -20.22
CA THR A 332 -19.64 -20.88 -20.92
C THR A 332 -18.17 -20.74 -20.52
N GLY A 333 -17.41 -21.83 -20.66
CA GLY A 333 -15.96 -21.85 -20.46
C GLY A 333 -15.41 -23.27 -20.49
N TYR A 334 -14.11 -23.42 -20.23
CA TYR A 334 -13.38 -24.69 -20.27
C TYR A 334 -13.08 -25.22 -18.87
N CYS A 335 -13.44 -26.45 -18.56
CA CYS A 335 -13.07 -27.14 -17.32
C CYS A 335 -12.32 -28.46 -17.60
N SER A 336 -11.63 -29.00 -16.60
CA SER A 336 -10.87 -30.24 -16.77
C SER A 336 -11.79 -31.45 -16.95
N LYS A 337 -11.44 -32.31 -17.90
CA LYS A 337 -12.18 -33.53 -18.28
C LYS A 337 -12.21 -34.55 -17.13
N GLU A 338 -11.19 -34.58 -16.29
CA GLU A 338 -11.04 -35.51 -15.16
C GLU A 338 -12.13 -35.37 -14.06
N PHE A 339 -12.82 -34.21 -14.01
CA PHE A 339 -13.85 -33.90 -13.01
C PHE A 339 -15.28 -33.84 -13.59
N LEU A 340 -15.48 -34.37 -14.80
CA LEU A 340 -16.77 -34.48 -15.47
C LEU A 340 -17.09 -35.96 -15.72
N GLN A 341 -18.18 -36.44 -15.12
CA GLN A 341 -18.87 -37.63 -15.61
C GLN A 341 -19.68 -37.22 -16.83
N ILE A 342 -19.13 -37.42 -18.03
CA ILE A 342 -19.84 -37.17 -19.29
C ILE A 342 -20.81 -38.35 -19.52
N THR A 343 -22.10 -38.05 -19.59
CA THR A 343 -23.14 -39.05 -19.83
C THR A 343 -23.62 -38.90 -21.27
N ASP A 344 -23.09 -39.75 -22.14
CA ASP A 344 -23.66 -39.93 -23.47
C ASP A 344 -24.90 -40.82 -23.36
N THR A 345 -26.04 -40.40 -23.93
CA THR A 345 -27.30 -41.16 -23.84
C THR A 345 -27.35 -42.23 -24.93
N GLY A 346 -26.41 -43.18 -24.86
CA GLY A 346 -26.20 -44.27 -25.81
C GLY A 346 -26.09 -45.64 -25.13
N SER A 347 -27.23 -46.31 -24.98
CA SER A 347 -27.39 -47.72 -24.57
C SER A 347 -27.13 -48.09 -23.09
N ASN A 348 -27.85 -49.13 -22.65
CA ASN A 348 -27.93 -49.63 -21.28
C ASN A 348 -27.82 -51.16 -21.27
N THR A 349 -26.98 -51.73 -20.41
CA THR A 349 -27.10 -53.12 -19.92
C THR A 349 -26.46 -53.29 -18.54
N ASN A 350 -27.17 -53.99 -17.65
CA ASN A 350 -26.68 -54.58 -16.38
C ASN A 350 -27.42 -55.93 -16.22
N PRO A 351 -26.73 -57.04 -15.88
CA PRO A 351 -26.83 -57.54 -14.49
C PRO A 351 -25.58 -58.25 -13.91
N ASN A 352 -25.23 -57.90 -12.67
CA ASN A 352 -25.04 -58.76 -11.46
C ASN A 352 -25.12 -60.32 -11.63
N PRO A 353 -24.36 -61.21 -10.89
CA PRO A 353 -23.57 -61.02 -9.63
C PRO A 353 -22.14 -61.66 -9.58
N ASP A 354 -21.52 -61.61 -8.38
CA ASP A 354 -20.33 -62.34 -7.82
C ASP A 354 -20.41 -63.90 -8.00
N PRO A 355 -19.31 -64.74 -8.06
CA PRO A 355 -18.18 -64.76 -7.10
C PRO A 355 -16.74 -65.25 -7.50
N GLY A 356 -15.74 -64.77 -6.74
CA GLY A 356 -14.71 -65.65 -6.09
C GLY A 356 -13.27 -65.77 -6.63
N THR A 357 -12.32 -65.96 -5.69
CA THR A 357 -10.89 -66.42 -5.82
C THR A 357 -9.88 -65.53 -6.58
N GLY A 358 -8.58 -65.45 -6.26
CA GLY A 358 -7.76 -66.00 -5.15
C GLY A 358 -6.24 -65.83 -5.41
N THR A 359 -5.38 -65.87 -4.38
CA THR A 359 -3.87 -65.81 -4.42
C THR A 359 -3.23 -64.50 -4.91
N GLY A 360 -2.04 -64.03 -4.47
CA GLY A 360 -1.12 -64.35 -3.34
C GLY A 360 -0.18 -63.13 -3.13
N ALA A 361 0.22 -62.71 -1.93
CA ALA A 361 1.21 -63.31 -0.99
C ALA A 361 2.64 -62.69 -1.12
N ASP A 362 3.40 -62.67 0.00
CA ASP A 362 4.85 -62.35 0.14
C ASP A 362 5.31 -60.85 0.02
N THR A 363 6.29 -60.30 0.78
CA THR A 363 6.69 -60.36 2.23
C THR A 363 7.60 -59.15 2.59
N GLY A 364 7.94 -58.95 3.88
CA GLY A 364 8.99 -58.03 4.37
C GLY A 364 8.46 -56.67 4.86
N THR A 365 8.54 -56.20 6.11
CA THR A 365 9.48 -56.35 7.27
C THR A 365 10.88 -55.73 7.09
N ASP A 366 11.09 -54.54 7.66
CA ASP A 366 12.25 -54.27 8.53
C ASP A 366 12.03 -53.04 9.46
N THR A 367 12.61 -53.07 10.67
CA THR A 367 12.64 -52.01 11.69
C THR A 367 13.62 -52.37 12.84
N PRO A 368 14.29 -51.41 13.50
CA PRO A 368 14.94 -50.19 13.03
C PRO A 368 16.46 -50.28 13.31
N PRO A 369 17.17 -49.16 13.55
CA PRO A 369 17.92 -49.13 14.82
C PRO A 369 17.71 -47.85 15.64
N ASP A 370 17.98 -47.99 16.94
CA ASP A 370 17.82 -47.00 18.00
C ASP A 370 19.19 -46.38 18.41
N VAL A 371 19.16 -45.17 19.00
CA VAL A 371 20.27 -44.58 19.76
C VAL A 371 19.69 -43.77 20.94
N ASP A 372 19.55 -44.42 22.08
CA ASP A 372 19.27 -43.82 23.39
C ASP A 372 20.39 -42.86 23.86
N THR A 373 20.03 -41.83 24.64
CA THR A 373 20.62 -41.52 25.97
C THR A 373 20.08 -40.21 26.58
N GLY A 374 19.60 -40.28 27.84
CA GLY A 374 19.57 -39.14 28.77
C GLY A 374 18.18 -38.64 29.22
N SER A 375 17.79 -39.00 30.44
CA SER A 375 16.50 -38.60 31.08
C SER A 375 16.68 -37.46 32.10
N ASP A 376 15.67 -36.57 32.22
CA ASP A 376 14.90 -36.29 33.45
C ASP A 376 14.26 -34.88 33.46
N ASN A 377 13.08 -34.66 34.06
CA ASN A 377 11.89 -35.52 34.22
C ASN A 377 10.68 -34.63 34.55
N GLY A 378 9.45 -35.09 34.28
CA GLY A 378 8.21 -34.32 34.53
C GLY A 378 7.25 -34.28 33.35
N SER A 379 6.79 -35.46 32.89
CA SER A 379 5.94 -35.62 31.71
C SER A 379 4.51 -36.02 32.10
N ASP A 380 3.62 -35.05 32.29
CA ASP A 380 2.19 -35.28 32.20
C ASP A 380 1.81 -35.52 30.73
N SER A 381 1.38 -36.75 30.41
CA SER A 381 1.22 -37.20 29.03
C SER A 381 -0.12 -36.78 28.42
N HIS A 382 -0.18 -35.52 27.95
CA HIS A 382 -1.31 -34.95 27.22
C HIS A 382 -1.50 -35.61 25.84
N THR A 383 -2.19 -36.75 25.76
CA THR A 383 -2.40 -37.44 24.47
C THR A 383 -3.52 -36.76 23.67
N ILE A 384 -3.33 -36.56 22.36
CA ILE A 384 -4.33 -35.91 21.50
C ILE A 384 -5.46 -36.90 21.17
N THR A 385 -6.70 -36.55 21.52
CA THR A 385 -7.90 -37.38 21.24
C THR A 385 -8.57 -37.02 19.91
N GLY A 386 -8.40 -35.79 19.41
CA GLY A 386 -8.92 -35.39 18.11
C GLY A 386 -8.86 -33.89 17.85
N ALA A 387 -9.71 -33.41 16.95
CA ALA A 387 -9.94 -31.99 16.70
C ALA A 387 -11.37 -31.74 16.19
N SER A 388 -11.84 -30.49 16.25
CA SER A 388 -13.09 -30.05 15.60
C SER A 388 -12.92 -28.71 14.87
N VAL A 389 -13.61 -28.55 13.74
CA VAL A 389 -13.51 -27.34 12.90
C VAL A 389 -14.25 -26.15 13.54
N THR A 390 -13.56 -25.02 13.71
CA THR A 390 -14.10 -23.79 14.32
C THR A 390 -14.59 -22.76 13.31
N ALA A 391 -14.04 -22.77 12.08
CA ALA A 391 -14.47 -21.91 10.98
C ALA A 391 -15.70 -22.45 10.23
N ASP A 392 -16.46 -21.58 9.58
CA ASP A 392 -17.72 -21.94 8.90
C ASP A 392 -17.53 -22.97 7.76
N MET A 393 -16.39 -22.92 7.06
CA MET A 393 -16.01 -23.86 6.00
C MET A 393 -14.47 -23.94 5.84
N LEU A 394 -13.84 -24.91 6.50
CA LEU A 394 -12.38 -25.13 6.44
C LEU A 394 -11.98 -25.99 5.25
N ARG A 395 -10.79 -25.76 4.68
CA ARG A 395 -10.22 -26.54 3.57
C ARG A 395 -9.21 -27.55 4.08
N LEU A 396 -9.52 -28.84 3.94
CA LEU A 396 -8.55 -29.94 4.03
C LEU A 396 -7.68 -29.93 2.77
N ARG A 397 -6.36 -30.03 2.91
CA ARG A 397 -5.39 -29.93 1.82
C ARG A 397 -4.43 -31.11 1.78
N GLN A 398 -3.77 -31.28 0.64
CA GLN A 398 -2.77 -32.33 0.44
C GLN A 398 -1.48 -32.07 1.24
N ASP A 399 -1.07 -30.81 1.33
CA ASP A 399 0.19 -30.36 1.94
C ASP A 399 -0.06 -29.15 2.87
N PRO A 400 0.83 -28.86 3.83
CA PRO A 400 0.69 -27.75 4.79
C PRO A 400 0.98 -26.37 4.14
N SER A 401 0.14 -25.95 3.19
CA SER A 401 0.26 -24.66 2.50
C SER A 401 -1.08 -24.13 1.97
N THR A 402 -1.26 -22.81 1.97
CA THR A 402 -2.43 -22.15 1.37
C THR A 402 -2.49 -22.29 -0.16
N SER A 403 -1.39 -22.67 -0.81
CA SER A 403 -1.32 -23.00 -2.24
C SER A 403 -1.57 -24.48 -2.57
N ALA A 404 -1.56 -25.38 -1.57
CA ALA A 404 -1.67 -26.82 -1.79
C ALA A 404 -3.07 -27.26 -2.27
N LYS A 405 -3.13 -28.40 -2.97
CA LYS A 405 -4.37 -28.98 -3.50
C LYS A 405 -5.40 -29.16 -2.37
N ILE A 406 -6.63 -28.71 -2.59
CA ILE A 406 -7.74 -28.93 -1.65
C ILE A 406 -8.28 -30.35 -1.87
N LEU A 407 -8.37 -31.13 -0.80
CA LEU A 407 -8.91 -32.51 -0.79
C LEU A 407 -10.39 -32.52 -0.40
N ALA A 408 -10.79 -31.70 0.57
CA ALA A 408 -12.18 -31.57 1.01
C ALA A 408 -12.47 -30.17 1.57
N ASN A 409 -13.75 -29.83 1.67
CA ASN A 409 -14.22 -28.71 2.50
C ASN A 409 -14.96 -29.30 3.71
N LEU A 410 -14.70 -28.78 4.89
CA LEU A 410 -15.13 -29.27 6.18
C LEU A 410 -15.99 -28.18 6.85
N PRO A 411 -17.31 -28.38 7.01
CA PRO A 411 -18.17 -27.43 7.71
C PRO A 411 -17.78 -27.25 9.19
N ARG A 412 -18.19 -26.14 9.80
CA ARG A 412 -18.05 -25.92 11.26
C ARG A 412 -18.60 -27.11 12.06
N GLY A 413 -17.89 -27.48 13.12
CA GLY A 413 -18.23 -28.62 13.97
C GLY A 413 -17.84 -29.99 13.39
N THR A 414 -17.22 -30.07 12.20
CA THR A 414 -16.70 -31.35 11.67
C THR A 414 -15.64 -31.90 12.61
N SER A 415 -15.87 -33.10 13.15
CA SER A 415 -14.89 -33.86 13.95
C SER A 415 -13.80 -34.46 13.07
N LEU A 416 -12.58 -34.43 13.60
CA LEU A 416 -11.35 -34.83 12.93
C LEU A 416 -10.51 -35.69 13.87
N LYS A 417 -9.91 -36.76 13.37
CA LYS A 417 -8.81 -37.45 14.05
C LYS A 417 -7.51 -36.70 13.73
N VAL A 418 -6.76 -36.27 14.73
CA VAL A 418 -5.43 -35.69 14.53
C VAL A 418 -4.42 -36.81 14.27
N LEU A 419 -3.45 -36.57 13.38
CA LEU A 419 -2.40 -37.51 13.01
C LEU A 419 -0.98 -36.96 13.22
N ASP A 420 -0.78 -35.65 13.10
CA ASP A 420 0.53 -34.99 13.23
C ASP A 420 0.34 -33.48 13.50
N THR A 421 1.02 -32.96 14.53
CA THR A 421 1.00 -31.57 15.00
C THR A 421 2.38 -30.90 14.93
N SER A 422 3.39 -31.53 14.33
CA SER A 422 4.77 -31.03 14.27
C SER A 422 4.91 -29.68 13.55
N ASN A 423 3.94 -29.30 12.73
CA ASN A 423 3.85 -28.00 12.07
C ASN A 423 2.88 -27.07 12.84
N SER A 424 3.43 -26.01 13.44
CA SER A 424 2.68 -25.05 14.27
C SER A 424 1.55 -24.29 13.56
N SER A 425 1.54 -24.26 12.22
CA SER A 425 0.52 -23.58 11.41
C SER A 425 -0.44 -24.55 10.69
N TRP A 426 -0.10 -25.84 10.63
CA TRP A 426 -0.88 -26.83 9.88
C TRP A 426 -0.92 -28.19 10.59
N THR A 427 -2.08 -28.55 11.15
CA THR A 427 -2.30 -29.88 11.72
C THR A 427 -2.68 -30.88 10.62
N LYS A 428 -2.06 -32.05 10.64
CA LYS A 428 -2.45 -33.20 9.83
C LYS A 428 -3.60 -33.93 10.50
N VAL A 429 -4.66 -34.18 9.75
CA VAL A 429 -5.93 -34.72 10.23
C VAL A 429 -6.49 -35.77 9.28
N GLN A 430 -7.39 -36.59 9.79
CA GLN A 430 -8.21 -37.55 9.05
C GLN A 430 -9.70 -37.32 9.35
N THR A 431 -10.53 -37.31 8.30
CA THR A 431 -12.00 -37.23 8.45
C THR A 431 -12.59 -38.56 8.91
N SER A 432 -13.85 -38.56 9.37
CA SER A 432 -14.62 -39.79 9.60
C SER A 432 -14.80 -40.66 8.35
N SER A 433 -14.69 -40.07 7.14
CA SER A 433 -14.65 -40.78 5.85
C SER A 433 -13.26 -41.28 5.45
N GLY A 434 -12.28 -41.22 6.34
CA GLY A 434 -10.91 -41.74 6.13
C GLY A 434 -9.97 -40.84 5.33
N LEU A 435 -10.42 -39.67 4.84
CA LEU A 435 -9.60 -38.76 4.06
C LEU A 435 -8.56 -38.05 4.93
N THR A 436 -7.28 -38.29 4.66
CA THR A 436 -6.15 -37.66 5.35
C THR A 436 -5.62 -36.44 4.60
N GLY A 437 -5.28 -35.37 5.32
CA GLY A 437 -4.69 -34.15 4.79
C GLY A 437 -4.30 -33.15 5.87
N TYR A 438 -3.90 -31.94 5.48
CA TYR A 438 -3.55 -30.84 6.37
C TYR A 438 -4.66 -29.77 6.42
N VAL A 439 -4.91 -29.22 7.61
CA VAL A 439 -5.78 -28.06 7.84
C VAL A 439 -5.01 -26.97 8.56
N SER A 440 -5.41 -25.70 8.41
CA SER A 440 -4.81 -24.61 9.19
C SER A 440 -5.15 -24.80 10.67
N SER A 441 -4.14 -24.78 11.54
CA SER A 441 -4.31 -24.93 12.99
C SER A 441 -5.18 -23.82 13.61
N GLU A 442 -5.24 -22.66 12.96
CA GLU A 442 -6.08 -21.51 13.35
C GLU A 442 -7.59 -21.82 13.32
N TYR A 443 -8.00 -22.77 12.49
CA TYR A 443 -9.43 -23.05 12.19
C TYR A 443 -9.91 -24.41 12.70
N ILE A 444 -9.11 -25.04 13.58
CA ILE A 444 -9.53 -26.18 14.39
C ILE A 444 -9.29 -25.90 15.87
N GLN A 445 -10.02 -26.59 16.72
CA GLN A 445 -9.65 -26.83 18.11
C GLN A 445 -9.12 -28.25 18.22
N ILE A 446 -7.93 -28.43 18.79
CA ILE A 446 -7.37 -29.75 19.13
C ILE A 446 -7.91 -30.14 20.52
N HIS A 447 -8.32 -31.40 20.67
CA HIS A 447 -8.79 -32.00 21.92
C HIS A 447 -7.74 -32.98 22.44
N TYR A 448 -7.50 -32.99 23.75
CA TYR A 448 -6.56 -33.91 24.42
C TYR A 448 -7.32 -34.93 25.29
N SER A 449 -6.60 -35.84 25.97
CA SER A 449 -7.17 -36.89 26.83
C SER A 449 -7.58 -36.38 28.21
N ASP A 450 -6.93 -35.32 28.66
CA ASP A 450 -7.17 -34.57 29.89
C ASP A 450 -7.89 -33.24 29.64
N ASP A 451 -8.05 -32.84 28.36
CA ASP A 451 -8.80 -31.65 27.96
C ASP A 451 -10.23 -31.77 28.53
N PRO A 452 -10.62 -30.91 29.49
CA PRO A 452 -11.75 -31.20 30.34
C PRO A 452 -13.03 -31.16 29.51
N SER A 453 -13.72 -32.30 29.49
CA SER A 453 -14.87 -32.60 28.62
C SER A 453 -16.06 -31.63 28.77
N ASN A 454 -16.02 -30.77 29.78
CA ASN A 454 -16.84 -29.58 29.93
C ASN A 454 -15.96 -28.47 30.54
N ALA A 455 -16.27 -27.20 30.28
CA ALA A 455 -15.69 -26.11 31.05
C ALA A 455 -15.97 -26.29 32.57
N SER A 456 -15.07 -25.78 33.41
CA SER A 456 -15.22 -25.73 34.89
C SER A 456 -15.84 -24.42 35.37
N SER A 457 -15.76 -23.36 34.57
CA SER A 457 -16.54 -22.13 34.71
C SER A 457 -16.66 -21.42 33.36
N LEU A 458 -17.72 -20.62 33.20
CA LEU A 458 -17.96 -19.77 32.03
C LEU A 458 -18.65 -18.47 32.48
N SER A 459 -18.11 -17.33 32.05
CA SER A 459 -18.67 -16.00 32.32
C SER A 459 -18.53 -15.08 31.10
N LEU A 460 -19.32 -14.02 31.03
CA LEU A 460 -19.25 -12.99 29.98
C LEU A 460 -18.81 -11.65 30.57
N SER A 461 -18.08 -10.85 29.78
CA SER A 461 -17.64 -9.51 30.15
C SER A 461 -18.78 -8.51 30.34
N THR A 462 -19.99 -8.81 29.86
CA THR A 462 -21.23 -8.12 30.23
C THR A 462 -22.46 -9.04 30.11
N THR A 463 -23.44 -8.84 30.98
CA THR A 463 -24.74 -9.54 31.00
C THR A 463 -25.87 -8.76 30.31
N SER A 464 -25.63 -7.51 29.92
CA SER A 464 -26.55 -6.75 29.05
C SER A 464 -25.84 -5.66 28.26
N SER A 465 -26.43 -5.25 27.13
CA SER A 465 -25.94 -4.10 26.36
C SER A 465 -27.02 -3.46 25.50
N LYS A 466 -26.87 -2.17 25.21
CA LYS A 466 -27.73 -1.40 24.30
C LYS A 466 -26.88 -0.89 23.13
N ILE A 467 -27.18 -1.34 21.92
CA ILE A 467 -26.31 -1.12 20.75
C ILE A 467 -27.09 -0.61 19.53
N PRO A 468 -26.59 0.40 18.79
CA PRO A 468 -27.22 0.83 17.55
C PRO A 468 -27.16 -0.22 16.44
N ALA A 469 -28.22 -0.32 15.65
CA ALA A 469 -28.25 -1.16 14.45
C ALA A 469 -27.06 -0.83 13.51
N GLY A 470 -26.46 -1.87 12.94
CA GLY A 470 -25.25 -1.80 12.12
C GLY A 470 -23.92 -1.80 12.89
N LYS A 471 -23.91 -1.67 14.22
CA LYS A 471 -22.69 -1.86 15.03
C LYS A 471 -22.50 -3.31 15.47
N THR A 472 -21.26 -3.64 15.83
CA THR A 472 -20.84 -4.90 16.46
C THR A 472 -20.38 -4.62 17.89
N LEU A 473 -20.79 -5.46 18.84
CA LEU A 473 -20.31 -5.51 20.22
C LEU A 473 -19.36 -6.70 20.37
N TYR A 474 -18.16 -6.49 20.94
CA TYR A 474 -17.30 -7.60 21.35
C TYR A 474 -17.54 -7.97 22.81
N ILE A 475 -18.09 -9.16 23.05
CA ILE A 475 -18.21 -9.76 24.38
C ILE A 475 -17.06 -10.75 24.56
N LYS A 476 -16.15 -10.48 25.51
CA LYS A 476 -15.16 -11.48 25.92
C LYS A 476 -15.86 -12.49 26.83
N ALA A 477 -15.79 -13.76 26.47
CA ALA A 477 -16.09 -14.84 27.41
C ALA A 477 -14.80 -15.23 28.16
N ASN A 478 -14.92 -15.45 29.48
CA ASN A 478 -13.86 -16.04 30.28
C ASN A 478 -14.31 -17.47 30.64
N VAL A 479 -13.53 -18.45 30.19
CA VAL A 479 -13.79 -19.88 30.38
C VAL A 479 -12.57 -20.52 31.05
N SER A 480 -12.80 -21.56 31.85
CA SER A 480 -11.76 -22.29 32.57
C SER A 480 -11.79 -23.78 32.21
N PRO A 481 -10.68 -24.38 31.75
CA PRO A 481 -9.39 -23.76 31.45
C PRO A 481 -9.47 -22.80 30.24
N SER A 482 -8.42 -22.00 30.06
CA SER A 482 -8.28 -21.13 28.89
C SER A 482 -8.11 -21.97 27.62
N GLY A 483 -8.97 -21.74 26.62
CA GLY A 483 -8.95 -22.46 25.33
C GLY A 483 -10.10 -23.45 25.14
N THR A 484 -10.88 -23.78 26.17
CA THR A 484 -12.08 -24.62 26.04
C THR A 484 -13.09 -24.04 25.05
N TYR A 485 -13.68 -24.90 24.20
CA TYR A 485 -14.63 -24.46 23.17
C TYR A 485 -15.83 -23.70 23.75
N ILE A 486 -16.27 -22.65 23.06
CA ILE A 486 -17.49 -21.90 23.40
C ILE A 486 -18.40 -21.85 22.19
N ASN A 487 -19.54 -22.54 22.28
CA ASN A 487 -20.63 -22.41 21.34
C ASN A 487 -21.42 -21.11 21.63
N TRP A 488 -21.81 -20.38 20.59
CA TRP A 488 -22.54 -19.11 20.70
C TRP A 488 -23.86 -19.18 19.93
N THR A 489 -24.94 -18.71 20.55
CA THR A 489 -26.27 -18.61 19.91
C THR A 489 -26.95 -17.28 20.22
N SER A 490 -27.95 -16.92 19.39
CA SER A 490 -28.86 -15.79 19.62
C SER A 490 -30.30 -16.30 19.65
N SER A 491 -31.12 -15.76 20.53
CA SER A 491 -32.56 -16.04 20.54
C SER A 491 -33.33 -15.40 19.37
N ASN A 492 -32.72 -14.43 18.65
CA ASN A 492 -33.35 -13.76 17.53
C ASN A 492 -32.30 -13.17 16.55
N ASN A 493 -31.91 -13.97 15.55
CA ASN A 493 -30.95 -13.57 14.51
C ASN A 493 -31.41 -12.37 13.65
N ASN A 494 -32.71 -12.05 13.60
CA ASN A 494 -33.21 -10.88 12.87
C ASN A 494 -32.95 -9.57 13.64
N VAL A 495 -32.75 -9.64 14.95
CA VAL A 495 -32.37 -8.50 15.80
C VAL A 495 -30.86 -8.45 15.99
N ALA A 496 -30.23 -9.55 16.39
CA ALA A 496 -28.78 -9.64 16.54
C ALA A 496 -28.25 -11.05 16.27
N THR A 497 -27.16 -11.15 15.51
CA THR A 497 -26.42 -12.40 15.30
C THR A 497 -25.14 -12.40 16.17
N VAL A 498 -24.55 -13.58 16.40
CA VAL A 498 -23.28 -13.70 17.13
C VAL A 498 -22.36 -14.72 16.47
N SER A 499 -21.06 -14.44 16.43
CA SER A 499 -20.01 -15.43 16.18
C SER A 499 -18.79 -15.10 17.02
N ASN A 500 -18.28 -16.09 17.77
CA ASN A 500 -17.03 -16.01 18.54
C ASN A 500 -16.93 -14.75 19.46
N GLY A 501 -18.05 -14.39 20.11
CA GLY A 501 -18.17 -13.21 20.99
C GLY A 501 -18.48 -11.89 20.29
N TYR A 502 -18.38 -11.81 18.96
CA TYR A 502 -18.79 -10.65 18.18
C TYR A 502 -20.28 -10.69 17.88
N VAL A 503 -21.05 -9.79 18.51
CA VAL A 503 -22.50 -9.66 18.37
C VAL A 503 -22.81 -8.52 17.39
N SER A 504 -23.36 -8.85 16.21
CA SER A 504 -23.74 -7.85 15.19
C SER A 504 -25.20 -7.44 15.35
N ALA A 505 -25.46 -6.14 15.48
CA ALA A 505 -26.80 -5.57 15.58
C ALA A 505 -27.45 -5.42 14.20
N VAL A 506 -28.53 -6.14 13.95
CA VAL A 506 -29.20 -6.23 12.64
C VAL A 506 -30.37 -5.26 12.55
N SER A 507 -31.34 -5.34 13.46
CA SER A 507 -32.53 -4.49 13.46
C SER A 507 -33.05 -4.22 14.88
N THR A 508 -33.87 -3.16 15.04
CA THR A 508 -34.41 -2.73 16.33
C THR A 508 -35.23 -3.82 17.02
N GLY A 509 -34.92 -4.10 18.29
CA GLY A 509 -35.62 -5.11 19.08
C GLY A 509 -34.76 -5.64 20.23
N THR A 510 -35.09 -6.82 20.74
CA THR A 510 -34.31 -7.53 21.76
C THR A 510 -33.91 -8.94 21.34
N ALA A 511 -32.74 -9.38 21.82
CA ALA A 511 -32.22 -10.74 21.63
C ALA A 511 -31.40 -11.15 22.86
N VAL A 512 -31.44 -12.43 23.22
CA VAL A 512 -30.56 -13.01 24.25
C VAL A 512 -29.43 -13.76 23.54
N ILE A 513 -28.20 -13.30 23.76
CA ILE A 513 -26.99 -13.98 23.31
C ILE A 513 -26.58 -14.97 24.39
N THR A 514 -26.32 -16.23 24.01
CA THR A 514 -25.90 -17.29 24.92
C THR A 514 -24.53 -17.80 24.51
N ALA A 515 -23.57 -17.79 25.44
CA ALA A 515 -22.37 -18.60 25.37
C ALA A 515 -22.60 -19.89 26.16
N SER A 516 -22.17 -21.03 25.61
CA SER A 516 -22.31 -22.35 26.24
C SER A 516 -21.07 -23.21 26.01
N SER A 517 -20.61 -23.86 27.07
CA SER A 517 -19.53 -24.85 27.03
C SER A 517 -19.87 -25.99 27.99
N GLY A 518 -20.17 -27.17 27.45
CA GLY A 518 -20.70 -28.28 28.23
C GLY A 518 -22.03 -27.94 28.92
N SER A 519 -22.13 -28.26 30.20
CA SER A 519 -23.25 -27.86 31.07
C SER A 519 -23.31 -26.35 31.37
N TYR A 520 -22.19 -25.63 31.26
CA TYR A 520 -22.09 -24.23 31.66
C TYR A 520 -22.63 -23.29 30.58
N LYS A 521 -23.41 -22.30 31.02
CA LYS A 521 -24.03 -21.28 30.15
C LYS A 521 -23.94 -19.91 30.80
N ALA A 522 -23.66 -18.89 29.98
CA ALA A 522 -23.70 -17.49 30.37
C ALA A 522 -24.42 -16.68 29.29
N THR A 523 -25.25 -15.71 29.68
CA THR A 523 -26.14 -14.98 28.77
C THR A 523 -25.90 -13.46 28.82
N CYS A 524 -26.22 -12.80 27.71
CA CYS A 524 -26.20 -11.36 27.56
C CYS A 524 -27.48 -10.85 26.89
N ASN A 525 -28.20 -9.96 27.57
CA ASN A 525 -29.43 -9.36 27.06
C ASN A 525 -29.11 -8.14 26.18
N ILE A 526 -29.33 -8.27 24.87
CA ILE A 526 -29.05 -7.25 23.87
C ILE A 526 -30.32 -6.50 23.50
N THR A 527 -30.28 -5.17 23.60
CA THR A 527 -31.30 -4.27 23.05
C THR A 527 -30.72 -3.50 21.88
N VAL A 528 -31.26 -3.71 20.68
CA VAL A 528 -30.84 -2.98 19.48
C VAL A 528 -31.69 -1.72 19.30
N THR A 529 -31.04 -0.57 19.21
CA THR A 529 -31.68 0.73 18.91
C THR A 529 -31.56 1.08 17.43
N SER A 530 -32.26 2.13 17.00
CA SER A 530 -32.06 2.74 15.68
C SER A 530 -30.58 3.01 15.40
N ALA A 531 -30.19 2.93 14.13
CA ALA A 531 -28.84 3.25 13.69
C ALA A 531 -28.49 4.72 14.01
N GLU A 532 -27.21 4.98 14.33
CA GLU A 532 -26.72 6.34 14.56
C GLU A 532 -26.87 7.19 13.28
N PRO A 533 -27.24 8.47 13.39
CA PRO A 533 -27.44 9.33 12.21
C PRO A 533 -26.15 9.51 11.40
N VAL A 534 -25.02 9.69 12.09
CA VAL A 534 -23.67 9.76 11.51
C VAL A 534 -22.82 8.67 12.15
N ARG A 535 -22.23 7.80 11.31
CA ARG A 535 -21.42 6.65 11.72
C ARG A 535 -20.03 7.07 12.20
N THR A 536 -19.44 8.07 11.54
CA THR A 536 -18.17 8.70 11.94
C THR A 536 -17.95 10.03 11.22
N ALA A 537 -17.10 10.90 11.76
CA ALA A 537 -16.64 12.14 11.10
C ALA A 537 -15.21 12.51 11.50
N PHE A 538 -14.50 13.23 10.63
CA PHE A 538 -13.13 13.71 10.82
C PHE A 538 -12.83 14.94 9.93
N ALA A 539 -11.71 15.61 10.16
CA ALA A 539 -11.20 16.69 9.33
C ALA A 539 -9.89 16.29 8.63
N SER A 540 -9.68 16.79 7.42
CA SER A 540 -8.42 16.67 6.66
C SER A 540 -8.02 18.05 6.09
N PRO A 541 -6.78 18.52 6.28
CA PRO A 541 -5.72 17.87 7.05
C PRO A 541 -6.03 17.87 8.57
N ASN A 542 -5.58 16.83 9.26
CA ASN A 542 -5.77 16.62 10.70
C ASN A 542 -5.09 17.71 11.55
N ILE A 543 -4.02 18.29 11.01
CA ILE A 543 -3.40 19.54 11.45
C ILE A 543 -3.26 20.44 10.21
N ALA A 544 -4.01 21.53 10.22
CA ALA A 544 -4.00 22.56 9.20
C ALA A 544 -3.11 23.73 9.65
N SER A 545 -2.71 24.57 8.70
CA SER A 545 -2.12 25.89 8.99
C SER A 545 -3.19 26.98 8.87
N THR A 546 -2.95 28.15 9.48
CA THR A 546 -3.81 29.32 9.30
C THR A 546 -3.99 29.67 7.81
N GLY A 547 -5.24 29.86 7.40
CA GLY A 547 -5.64 30.14 6.02
C GLY A 547 -5.68 28.92 5.09
N ALA A 548 -5.32 27.72 5.56
CA ALA A 548 -5.44 26.50 4.76
C ALA A 548 -6.89 25.99 4.68
N ALA A 549 -7.25 25.40 3.55
CA ALA A 549 -8.54 24.74 3.37
C ALA A 549 -8.60 23.43 4.16
N VAL A 550 -9.70 23.22 4.88
CA VAL A 550 -9.99 22.03 5.68
C VAL A 550 -11.26 21.38 5.16
N THR A 551 -11.15 20.12 4.75
CA THR A 551 -12.30 19.28 4.37
C THR A 551 -12.84 18.59 5.61
N LEU A 552 -14.07 18.91 5.99
CA LEU A 552 -14.84 18.15 6.98
C LEU A 552 -15.51 16.98 6.26
N THR A 553 -15.32 15.76 6.78
CA THR A 553 -15.89 14.53 6.22
C THR A 553 -16.77 13.86 7.25
N ALA A 554 -17.95 13.40 6.85
CA ALA A 554 -18.84 12.54 7.65
C ALA A 554 -19.29 11.33 6.84
N VAL A 555 -19.54 10.21 7.51
CA VAL A 555 -20.06 8.99 6.90
C VAL A 555 -21.39 8.61 7.55
N THR A 556 -22.41 8.31 6.75
CA THR A 556 -23.75 7.90 7.20
C THR A 556 -24.15 6.56 6.59
N ASP A 557 -25.23 5.97 7.09
CA ASP A 557 -25.98 4.97 6.32
C ASP A 557 -26.60 5.58 5.05
N THR A 558 -27.11 4.75 4.15
CA THR A 558 -27.68 5.18 2.85
C THR A 558 -29.04 5.86 2.94
N SER A 559 -29.75 5.81 4.09
CA SER A 559 -31.07 6.41 4.26
C SER A 559 -31.06 7.92 4.54
N ARG A 560 -29.88 8.50 4.82
CA ARG A 560 -29.74 9.95 5.04
C ARG A 560 -29.75 10.72 3.72
N ASP A 561 -30.32 11.93 3.73
CA ASP A 561 -30.49 12.78 2.54
C ASP A 561 -29.69 14.10 2.59
N ALA A 562 -29.17 14.52 3.74
CA ALA A 562 -28.19 15.59 3.87
C ALA A 562 -27.28 15.41 5.11
N VAL A 563 -26.18 16.16 5.18
CA VAL A 563 -25.33 16.33 6.37
C VAL A 563 -25.06 17.82 6.61
N GLN A 564 -24.99 18.18 7.89
CA GLN A 564 -24.66 19.53 8.37
C GLN A 564 -23.61 19.46 9.48
N PHE A 565 -22.54 20.24 9.34
CA PHE A 565 -21.48 20.39 10.33
C PHE A 565 -21.72 21.67 11.13
N VAL A 566 -21.96 21.54 12.44
CA VAL A 566 -21.97 22.67 13.37
C VAL A 566 -20.59 22.77 13.99
N ILE A 567 -19.85 23.82 13.64
CA ILE A 567 -18.47 24.08 14.07
C ILE A 567 -18.48 25.08 15.22
N GLN A 568 -17.73 24.82 16.29
CA GLN A 568 -17.44 25.74 17.37
C GLN A 568 -15.94 26.10 17.35
N SER A 569 -15.68 27.40 17.23
CA SER A 569 -14.36 28.01 17.23
C SER A 569 -13.73 28.05 18.64
N PRO A 570 -12.40 28.28 18.78
CA PRO A 570 -11.72 28.35 20.08
C PRO A 570 -12.25 29.42 21.04
N ASP A 571 -12.86 30.49 20.52
CA ASP A 571 -13.53 31.56 21.27
C ASP A 571 -14.96 31.20 21.73
N GLY A 572 -15.47 30.03 21.34
CA GLY A 572 -16.85 29.59 21.58
C GLY A 572 -17.85 29.98 20.48
N THR A 573 -17.46 30.79 19.49
CA THR A 573 -18.33 31.21 18.39
C THR A 573 -18.75 30.00 17.54
N LYS A 574 -20.03 29.92 17.17
CA LYS A 574 -20.57 28.81 16.37
C LYS A 574 -20.92 29.25 14.96
N GLN A 575 -20.60 28.39 14.00
CA GLN A 575 -20.95 28.52 12.59
C GLN A 575 -21.45 27.17 12.04
N THR A 576 -22.22 27.22 10.95
CA THR A 576 -22.86 26.03 10.36
C THR A 576 -22.47 25.91 8.90
N VAL A 577 -21.98 24.74 8.49
CA VAL A 577 -21.57 24.42 7.12
C VAL A 577 -22.31 23.17 6.66
N ASN A 578 -23.04 23.24 5.54
CA ASN A 578 -23.71 22.08 4.97
C ASN A 578 -22.75 21.27 4.09
N ALA A 579 -22.99 19.97 3.95
CA ALA A 579 -22.26 19.16 2.99
C ALA A 579 -22.54 19.61 1.54
N ASP A 580 -21.48 19.81 0.76
CA ASP A 580 -21.50 20.24 -0.64
C ASP A 580 -21.42 19.06 -1.64
N SER A 581 -20.98 17.90 -1.16
CA SER A 581 -20.74 16.70 -1.96
C SER A 581 -21.14 15.43 -1.19
N CYS A 582 -21.67 14.45 -1.92
CA CYS A 582 -22.06 13.14 -1.42
C CYS A 582 -21.64 12.04 -2.40
N THR A 583 -20.94 11.02 -1.92
CA THR A 583 -20.60 9.81 -2.71
C THR A 583 -20.95 8.54 -1.93
N ASN A 584 -21.31 7.47 -2.64
CA ASN A 584 -21.46 6.15 -2.02
C ASN A 584 -20.11 5.45 -1.95
N GLU A 585 -19.78 4.84 -0.81
CA GLU A 585 -18.67 3.90 -0.67
C GLU A 585 -19.22 2.54 -0.20
N SER A 586 -18.67 1.44 -0.73
CA SER A 586 -19.14 0.08 -0.42
C SER A 586 -17.97 -0.80 0.02
N CYS A 587 -18.17 -1.54 1.11
CA CYS A 587 -17.23 -2.58 1.56
C CYS A 587 -17.99 -3.86 1.91
N GLN A 588 -17.59 -4.97 1.29
CA GLN A 588 -18.28 -6.26 1.39
C GLN A 588 -19.78 -6.14 1.09
N ASN A 589 -20.65 -6.28 2.10
CA ASN A 589 -22.10 -6.14 2.02
C ASN A 589 -22.62 -4.80 2.59
N VAL A 590 -21.75 -3.94 3.13
CA VAL A 590 -22.10 -2.63 3.66
C VAL A 590 -21.92 -1.56 2.58
N THR A 591 -22.85 -0.62 2.51
CA THR A 591 -22.71 0.60 1.71
C THR A 591 -23.05 1.79 2.59
N THR A 592 -22.24 2.84 2.50
CA THR A 592 -22.36 4.08 3.26
C THR A 592 -22.38 5.28 2.32
N LYS A 593 -22.86 6.42 2.81
CA LYS A 593 -22.73 7.72 2.14
C LYS A 593 -21.64 8.52 2.82
N LYS A 594 -20.67 8.98 2.04
CA LYS A 594 -19.61 9.89 2.43
C LYS A 594 -20.00 11.30 2.02
N TRP A 595 -20.04 12.20 2.99
CA TRP A 595 -20.42 13.59 2.85
C TRP A 595 -19.21 14.47 3.13
N THR A 596 -18.99 15.50 2.32
CA THR A 596 -17.89 16.46 2.50
C THR A 596 -18.39 17.89 2.52
N ALA A 597 -17.67 18.75 3.24
CA ALA A 597 -17.75 20.20 3.11
C ALA A 597 -16.33 20.80 3.23
N THR A 598 -16.02 21.86 2.48
CA THR A 598 -14.75 22.59 2.64
C THR A 598 -14.94 23.90 3.39
N THR A 599 -14.05 24.21 4.34
CA THR A 599 -14.01 25.48 5.09
C THR A 599 -12.56 25.95 5.27
N THR A 600 -12.35 27.14 5.83
CA THR A 600 -11.02 27.70 6.11
C THR A 600 -11.01 28.36 7.49
N PHE A 601 -9.95 28.15 8.25
CA PHE A 601 -9.76 28.73 9.59
C PHE A 601 -8.55 29.67 9.61
N TYR A 602 -8.72 30.85 10.20
CA TYR A 602 -7.72 31.93 10.16
C TYR A 602 -7.00 32.17 11.50
N SER A 603 -7.50 31.60 12.60
CA SER A 603 -6.86 31.66 13.92
C SER A 603 -6.32 30.27 14.30
N PRO A 604 -5.18 30.18 15.02
CA PRO A 604 -4.71 28.91 15.59
C PRO A 604 -5.67 28.35 16.65
N GLY A 605 -5.61 27.03 16.89
CA GLY A 605 -6.34 26.35 17.96
C GLY A 605 -7.17 25.14 17.50
N THR A 606 -7.95 24.56 18.42
CA THR A 606 -8.85 23.44 18.13
C THR A 606 -10.25 23.94 17.80
N TYR A 607 -10.73 23.64 16.60
CA TYR A 607 -12.11 23.87 16.16
C TYR A 607 -12.89 22.56 16.33
N THR A 608 -13.79 22.49 17.31
CA THR A 608 -14.66 21.31 17.47
C THR A 608 -15.81 21.38 16.49
N PHE A 609 -16.29 20.24 16.00
CA PHE A 609 -17.47 20.22 15.14
C PHE A 609 -18.30 18.96 15.37
N THR A 610 -19.62 19.09 15.28
CA THR A 610 -20.55 17.95 15.29
C THR A 610 -21.22 17.85 13.93
N ALA A 611 -21.07 16.69 13.30
CA ALA A 611 -21.78 16.34 12.09
C ALA A 611 -23.16 15.75 12.46
N TYR A 612 -24.23 16.40 12.02
CA TYR A 612 -25.62 15.93 12.08
C TYR A 612 -26.07 15.51 10.68
N SER A 613 -27.11 14.69 10.58
CA SER A 613 -27.65 14.22 9.28
C SER A 613 -29.16 14.36 9.20
N SER A 614 -29.68 14.61 8.00
CA SER A 614 -31.10 14.63 7.71
C SER A 614 -31.62 13.27 7.24
N GLN A 615 -32.87 12.95 7.57
CA GLN A 615 -33.62 11.82 7.01
C GLN A 615 -35.07 12.25 6.73
N ASN A 616 -35.51 12.10 5.48
CA ASN A 616 -36.76 12.64 4.96
C ASN A 616 -36.90 14.15 5.26
N GLY A 617 -35.82 14.91 5.06
CA GLY A 617 -35.75 16.35 5.35
C GLY A 617 -35.70 16.73 6.85
N ASN A 618 -35.71 15.77 7.78
CA ASN A 618 -35.68 16.01 9.22
C ASN A 618 -34.26 15.82 9.76
N MET A 619 -33.64 16.90 10.26
CA MET A 619 -32.32 16.86 10.90
C MET A 619 -32.31 16.06 12.21
N SER A 620 -31.26 15.27 12.42
CA SER A 620 -31.06 14.51 13.66
C SER A 620 -30.72 15.39 14.86
N THR A 621 -31.24 15.03 16.04
CA THR A 621 -30.91 15.69 17.32
C THR A 621 -29.57 15.23 17.90
N THR A 622 -29.05 14.09 17.44
CA THR A 622 -27.71 13.56 17.75
C THR A 622 -26.84 13.54 16.50
N GLY A 623 -25.52 13.52 16.70
CA GLY A 623 -24.52 13.56 15.63
C GLY A 623 -23.17 13.04 16.11
N PHE A 624 -22.17 13.04 15.23
CA PHE A 624 -20.81 12.62 15.56
C PHE A 624 -19.92 13.85 15.77
N THR A 625 -19.33 13.99 16.96
CA THR A 625 -18.39 15.08 17.26
C THR A 625 -16.96 14.65 16.95
N SER A 626 -16.25 15.48 16.19
CA SER A 626 -14.79 15.43 16.02
C SER A 626 -14.24 16.85 16.07
N ASN A 627 -13.01 17.09 15.62
CA ASN A 627 -12.39 18.41 15.64
C ASN A 627 -11.26 18.54 14.61
N ALA A 628 -11.05 19.76 14.14
CA ALA A 628 -9.87 20.16 13.36
C ALA A 628 -8.88 20.92 14.26
N TYR A 629 -7.59 20.85 13.95
CA TYR A 629 -6.55 21.63 14.62
C TYR A 629 -5.87 22.58 13.64
N VAL A 630 -5.64 23.81 14.06
CA VAL A 630 -4.97 24.84 13.28
C VAL A 630 -3.70 25.26 14.01
N SER A 631 -2.55 24.91 13.42
CA SER A 631 -1.24 25.39 13.82
C SER A 631 -1.03 26.85 13.40
N SER A 632 -0.26 27.59 14.19
CA SER A 632 0.22 28.93 13.84
C SER A 632 1.27 28.92 12.72
N GLN A 633 1.83 27.76 12.37
CA GLN A 633 2.95 27.59 11.45
C GLN A 633 2.51 27.03 10.09
N GLN A 634 3.20 27.44 9.03
CA GLN A 634 3.03 26.94 7.66
C GLN A 634 4.19 26.03 7.20
N ASP A 635 5.32 26.04 7.92
CA ASP A 635 6.49 25.19 7.62
C ASP A 635 6.61 24.08 8.67
N PHE A 636 6.66 22.83 8.21
CA PHE A 636 6.76 21.64 9.07
C PHE A 636 8.10 21.51 9.81
N SER A 637 9.12 22.30 9.45
CA SER A 637 10.45 22.33 10.07
C SER A 637 10.61 23.41 11.16
N THR A 638 9.70 24.38 11.25
CA THR A 638 9.73 25.43 12.28
C THR A 638 9.38 24.87 13.65
N THR A 639 10.28 25.04 14.62
CA THR A 639 10.12 24.61 16.01
C THR A 639 9.41 25.67 16.84
N THR A 640 8.39 25.26 17.61
CA THR A 640 7.62 26.14 18.51
C THR A 640 7.14 25.37 19.74
N SER A 641 6.69 26.08 20.78
CA SER A 641 6.06 25.52 21.98
C SER A 641 4.54 25.25 21.85
N GLU A 642 3.94 25.43 20.66
CA GLU A 642 2.53 25.12 20.43
C GLU A 642 2.25 23.60 20.46
N GLU A 643 1.00 23.22 20.73
CA GLU A 643 0.59 21.81 20.71
C GLU A 643 0.67 21.22 19.31
N ARG A 644 1.04 19.93 19.24
CA ARG A 644 1.18 19.17 18.00
C ARG A 644 0.11 18.09 17.88
N ARG A 645 -0.12 17.66 16.65
CA ARG A 645 -0.87 16.47 16.26
C ARG A 645 -0.15 15.80 15.09
N VAL A 646 -0.56 14.59 14.71
CA VAL A 646 -0.03 13.92 13.52
C VAL A 646 -0.61 14.51 12.23
N SER A 647 0.21 14.68 11.19
CA SER A 647 -0.21 15.11 9.86
C SER A 647 -0.79 13.97 9.01
N ASP A 648 -1.59 14.30 8.00
CA ASP A 648 -2.12 13.32 7.05
C ASP A 648 -1.02 12.54 6.31
N GLN A 649 0.18 13.13 6.14
CA GLN A 649 1.33 12.44 5.54
C GLN A 649 1.80 11.29 6.43
N MET A 650 1.87 11.49 7.75
CA MET A 650 2.24 10.42 8.68
C MET A 650 1.07 9.48 8.97
N ILE A 651 -0.18 9.95 9.00
CA ILE A 651 -1.36 9.05 9.08
C ILE A 651 -1.37 8.09 7.88
N ALA A 652 -1.02 8.56 6.67
CA ALA A 652 -0.87 7.71 5.50
C ALA A 652 0.30 6.71 5.59
N LEU A 653 1.40 7.06 6.26
CA LEU A 653 2.48 6.11 6.56
C LEU A 653 2.07 5.05 7.59
N ILE A 654 1.40 5.45 8.68
CA ILE A 654 0.82 4.54 9.67
C ILE A 654 -0.15 3.57 8.96
N ALA A 655 -1.13 4.08 8.22
CA ALA A 655 -2.09 3.29 7.45
C ALA A 655 -1.41 2.27 6.50
N LYS A 656 -0.28 2.66 5.90
CA LYS A 656 0.53 1.79 5.02
C LYS A 656 1.36 0.74 5.79
N TRP A 657 1.74 1.00 7.04
CA TRP A 657 2.47 0.06 7.89
C TRP A 657 1.55 -0.93 8.63
N GLU A 658 0.41 -0.47 9.16
CA GLU A 658 -0.58 -1.35 9.80
C GLU A 658 -1.33 -2.21 8.76
N GLY A 659 -1.57 -1.66 7.57
CA GLY A 659 -2.43 -2.25 6.55
C GLY A 659 -3.92 -2.04 6.83
N TYR A 660 -4.76 -2.28 5.83
CA TYR A 660 -6.22 -2.10 5.91
C TYR A 660 -6.92 -3.44 6.12
N SER A 661 -7.61 -3.60 7.26
CA SER A 661 -8.61 -4.66 7.45
C SER A 661 -10.01 -4.07 7.58
N PRO A 662 -10.94 -4.33 6.64
CA PRO A 662 -12.34 -3.89 6.76
C PRO A 662 -13.09 -4.63 7.88
N THR A 663 -12.67 -5.85 8.20
CA THR A 663 -13.27 -6.72 9.22
C THR A 663 -12.41 -6.82 10.47
N VAL A 664 -13.06 -6.99 11.63
CA VAL A 664 -12.35 -7.29 12.87
C VAL A 664 -11.62 -8.64 12.78
N TYR A 665 -10.38 -8.68 13.26
CA TYR A 665 -9.54 -9.88 13.36
C TYR A 665 -8.84 -9.94 14.72
N ALA A 666 -8.30 -11.10 15.07
CA ALA A 666 -7.52 -11.32 16.28
C ALA A 666 -6.03 -11.04 16.01
N ASP A 667 -5.40 -10.13 16.78
CA ASP A 667 -3.96 -9.88 16.66
C ASP A 667 -3.13 -11.03 17.26
N GLN A 668 -2.54 -11.82 16.37
CA GLN A 668 -1.71 -12.99 16.67
C GLN A 668 -0.36 -12.64 17.31
N LEU A 669 0.05 -11.37 17.33
CA LEU A 669 1.24 -10.92 18.07
C LEU A 669 0.97 -10.73 19.56
N THR A 670 -0.29 -10.85 20.00
CA THR A 670 -0.70 -10.74 21.41
C THR A 670 -1.17 -12.09 21.96
N ALA A 671 -0.68 -12.46 23.15
CA ALA A 671 -1.14 -13.66 23.86
C ALA A 671 -2.64 -13.62 24.22
N ASN A 672 -3.27 -12.44 24.16
CA ASN A 672 -4.69 -12.22 24.40
C ASN A 672 -5.54 -12.13 23.12
N GLN A 673 -4.95 -12.31 21.93
CA GLN A 673 -5.65 -12.26 20.62
C GLN A 673 -6.53 -11.01 20.44
N VAL A 674 -5.94 -9.83 20.67
CA VAL A 674 -6.67 -8.55 20.79
C VAL A 674 -7.49 -8.23 19.51
N PRO A 675 -8.80 -7.95 19.63
CA PRO A 675 -9.64 -7.53 18.51
C PRO A 675 -9.13 -6.25 17.85
N THR A 676 -8.89 -6.31 16.55
CA THR A 676 -8.26 -5.24 15.76
C THR A 676 -9.01 -5.02 14.44
N ILE A 677 -9.17 -3.76 14.00
CA ILE A 677 -9.83 -3.40 12.74
C ILE A 677 -9.18 -2.19 12.07
N GLY A 678 -9.53 -1.92 10.81
CA GLY A 678 -9.11 -0.73 10.08
C GLY A 678 -7.60 -0.74 9.90
N TYR A 679 -6.94 0.34 10.34
CA TYR A 679 -5.49 0.50 10.35
C TYR A 679 -4.93 0.24 11.77
N GLY A 680 -4.88 -1.03 12.17
CA GLY A 680 -4.33 -1.46 13.46
C GLY A 680 -5.10 -0.97 14.70
N CYS A 681 -6.36 -0.55 14.57
CA CYS A 681 -7.14 -0.01 15.68
C CYS A 681 -7.68 -1.13 16.58
N THR A 682 -7.09 -1.24 17.78
CA THR A 682 -7.43 -2.26 18.80
C THR A 682 -8.58 -1.85 19.72
N PHE A 683 -9.31 -2.86 20.21
CA PHE A 683 -10.42 -2.73 21.16
C PHE A 683 -10.30 -3.66 22.38
N GLY A 684 -10.86 -3.21 23.51
CA GLY A 684 -11.05 -4.04 24.71
C GLY A 684 -12.40 -4.77 24.72
N ALA A 685 -12.62 -5.59 25.75
CA ALA A 685 -13.91 -6.22 26.00
C ALA A 685 -15.04 -5.17 26.17
N ASN A 686 -16.26 -5.54 25.77
CA ASN A 686 -17.46 -4.70 25.74
C ASN A 686 -17.42 -3.51 24.76
N ALA A 687 -16.39 -3.39 23.91
CA ALA A 687 -16.33 -2.34 22.90
C ALA A 687 -17.44 -2.49 21.84
N VAL A 688 -18.01 -1.36 21.40
CA VAL A 688 -19.06 -1.28 20.38
C VAL A 688 -18.57 -0.44 19.20
N PHE A 689 -18.41 -1.05 18.03
CA PHE A 689 -17.72 -0.48 16.86
C PHE A 689 -18.48 -0.81 15.56
N TYR A 690 -18.16 -0.13 14.46
CA TYR A 690 -18.63 -0.55 13.14
C TYR A 690 -17.70 -1.63 12.57
N ASN A 691 -18.27 -2.69 12.01
CA ASN A 691 -17.55 -3.75 11.30
C ASN A 691 -17.83 -3.60 9.79
N ASN A 692 -17.02 -4.25 8.94
CA ASN A 692 -17.06 -4.12 7.48
C ASN A 692 -16.89 -2.65 7.02
N LEU A 693 -15.90 -1.98 7.63
CA LEU A 693 -15.59 -0.56 7.41
C LEU A 693 -15.20 -0.28 5.95
N THR A 694 -15.59 0.89 5.41
CA THR A 694 -14.92 1.44 4.21
C THR A 694 -13.55 2.04 4.57
N GLU A 695 -12.69 2.31 3.59
CA GLU A 695 -11.39 2.96 3.82
C GLU A 695 -11.55 4.34 4.50
N THR A 696 -12.61 5.10 4.16
CA THR A 696 -12.93 6.38 4.84
C THR A 696 -13.30 6.18 6.30
N GLU A 697 -14.04 5.12 6.63
CA GLU A 697 -14.39 4.82 8.03
C GLU A 697 -13.19 4.32 8.82
N ALA A 698 -12.33 3.48 8.21
CA ALA A 698 -11.08 3.03 8.80
C ALA A 698 -10.09 4.20 9.02
N TRP A 699 -10.01 5.14 8.08
CA TRP A 699 -9.22 6.37 8.21
C TRP A 699 -9.77 7.26 9.33
N SER A 700 -11.08 7.51 9.35
CA SER A 700 -11.74 8.27 10.42
C SER A 700 -11.54 7.64 11.79
N LEU A 701 -11.58 6.31 11.89
CA LEU A 701 -11.27 5.57 13.10
C LEU A 701 -9.81 5.78 13.54
N LEU A 702 -8.85 5.69 12.62
CA LEU A 702 -7.43 5.94 12.91
C LEU A 702 -7.19 7.39 13.38
N VAL A 703 -7.73 8.38 12.68
CA VAL A 703 -7.62 9.81 13.02
C VAL A 703 -8.20 10.10 14.40
N ASN A 704 -9.45 9.69 14.64
CA ASN A 704 -10.10 9.91 15.93
C ASN A 704 -9.42 9.11 17.07
N LYS A 705 -8.89 7.90 16.79
CA LYS A 705 -8.10 7.12 17.76
C LYS A 705 -6.81 7.87 18.14
N ILE A 706 -6.05 8.40 17.17
CA ILE A 706 -4.80 9.10 17.46
C ILE A 706 -5.04 10.42 18.21
N ASN A 707 -6.01 11.22 17.76
CA ASN A 707 -6.32 12.52 18.37
C ASN A 707 -6.86 12.39 19.81
N ASN A 708 -7.69 11.38 20.08
CA ASN A 708 -8.41 11.25 21.35
C ASN A 708 -7.73 10.28 22.35
N SER A 709 -6.56 9.70 22.00
CA SER A 709 -5.78 8.81 22.87
C SER A 709 -4.52 9.50 23.40
N SER A 710 -3.87 8.87 24.38
CA SER A 710 -2.68 9.41 25.06
C SER A 710 -1.47 9.70 24.16
N TYR A 711 -1.40 9.18 22.93
CA TYR A 711 -0.31 9.44 21.98
C TYR A 711 -0.08 10.94 21.74
N THR A 712 -1.17 11.69 21.51
CA THR A 712 -1.13 13.14 21.26
C THR A 712 -0.96 13.90 22.58
N THR A 713 -1.76 13.56 23.60
CA THR A 713 -1.77 14.26 24.90
C THR A 713 -0.45 14.15 25.66
N GLU A 714 0.16 12.97 25.72
CA GLU A 714 1.43 12.78 26.42
C GLU A 714 2.61 13.37 25.66
N LEU A 715 2.54 13.47 24.32
CA LEU A 715 3.53 14.24 23.54
C LEU A 715 3.47 15.72 23.92
N ASN A 716 2.29 16.34 23.88
CA ASN A 716 2.13 17.77 24.17
C ASN A 716 2.49 18.10 25.63
N LYS A 717 2.18 17.18 26.56
CA LYS A 717 2.65 17.22 27.95
C LYS A 717 4.18 17.13 28.06
N MET A 718 4.84 16.27 27.26
CA MET A 718 6.30 16.20 27.23
C MET A 718 6.93 17.48 26.64
N ILE A 719 6.37 18.05 25.57
CA ILE A 719 6.78 19.34 25.00
C ILE A 719 6.75 20.42 26.10
N LYS A 720 5.60 20.56 26.78
CA LYS A 720 5.39 21.54 27.85
C LYS A 720 6.33 21.33 29.05
N ASN A 721 6.47 20.10 29.52
CA ASN A 721 7.23 19.77 30.74
C ASN A 721 8.76 19.90 30.58
N ASN A 722 9.28 19.91 29.36
CA ASN A 722 10.72 20.05 29.08
C ASN A 722 11.03 21.34 28.30
N HIS A 723 10.06 22.28 28.21
CA HIS A 723 10.17 23.53 27.47
C HIS A 723 10.66 23.39 26.02
N PHE A 724 10.35 22.26 25.37
CA PHE A 724 10.81 21.97 24.01
C PHE A 724 10.16 22.90 22.98
N LEU A 725 10.95 23.40 22.04
CA LEU A 725 10.45 23.90 20.76
C LEU A 725 10.47 22.73 19.77
N MET A 726 9.30 22.28 19.32
CA MET A 726 9.13 21.10 18.47
C MET A 726 8.49 21.46 17.12
N ASN A 727 8.97 20.86 16.03
CA ASN A 727 8.41 21.03 14.70
C ASN A 727 7.44 19.89 14.34
N GLN A 728 6.75 20.02 13.20
CA GLN A 728 5.72 19.07 12.80
C GLN A 728 6.27 17.69 12.43
N ASN A 729 7.44 17.64 11.78
CA ASN A 729 8.08 16.36 11.41
C ASN A 729 8.48 15.54 12.65
N GLN A 730 8.99 16.21 13.69
CA GLN A 730 9.35 15.59 14.96
C GLN A 730 8.12 15.03 15.68
N ALA A 731 7.02 15.77 15.70
CA ALA A 731 5.77 15.31 16.28
C ALA A 731 5.16 14.13 15.51
N ASP A 732 5.19 14.16 14.19
CA ASP A 732 4.74 13.05 13.33
C ASP A 732 5.48 11.74 13.65
N CYS A 733 6.81 11.79 13.69
CA CYS A 733 7.64 10.65 14.10
C CYS A 733 7.22 10.12 15.47
N LEU A 734 7.17 11.00 16.47
CA LEU A 734 6.91 10.60 17.86
C LEU A 734 5.48 10.04 18.03
N ILE A 735 4.47 10.60 17.38
CA ILE A 735 3.09 10.07 17.45
C ILE A 735 3.01 8.70 16.76
N SER A 736 3.64 8.49 15.60
CA SER A 736 3.68 7.16 14.96
C SER A 736 4.43 6.12 15.79
N PHE A 737 5.55 6.52 16.41
CA PHE A 737 6.31 5.72 17.36
C PHE A 737 5.41 5.30 18.55
N ALA A 738 4.76 6.27 19.19
CA ALA A 738 3.88 6.04 20.33
C ALA A 738 2.62 5.25 19.98
N TYR A 739 2.09 5.36 18.76
CA TYR A 739 0.99 4.51 18.28
C TYR A 739 1.36 3.03 18.34
N ASN A 740 2.63 2.71 18.02
CA ASN A 740 3.15 1.35 17.93
C ASN A 740 3.71 0.79 19.25
N VAL A 741 4.41 1.59 20.07
CA VAL A 741 5.00 1.12 21.34
C VAL A 741 4.26 1.59 22.61
N GLY A 742 3.27 2.48 22.46
CA GLY A 742 2.56 3.13 23.57
C GLY A 742 3.19 4.47 24.00
N ALA A 743 2.35 5.38 24.47
CA ALA A 743 2.75 6.76 24.82
C ALA A 743 3.50 6.90 26.16
N GLY A 744 3.57 5.83 26.98
CA GLY A 744 4.10 5.90 28.35
C GLY A 744 5.57 6.34 28.45
N TYR A 745 6.36 6.15 27.39
CA TYR A 745 7.77 6.53 27.36
C TYR A 745 8.01 8.05 27.39
N PHE A 746 7.03 8.88 27.01
CA PHE A 746 7.16 10.34 26.93
C PHE A 746 7.29 11.02 28.30
N ASN A 747 6.55 10.57 29.31
CA ASN A 747 6.54 11.20 30.64
C ASN A 747 6.84 10.20 31.78
N THR A 748 7.39 9.02 31.49
CA THR A 748 7.89 8.11 32.54
C THR A 748 9.05 8.73 33.33
N SER A 749 9.13 8.43 34.62
CA SER A 749 10.25 8.77 35.50
C SER A 749 11.54 7.99 35.16
N SER A 750 11.42 6.84 34.50
CA SER A 750 12.59 6.10 33.99
C SER A 750 13.37 6.93 32.97
N GLN A 751 14.70 6.84 33.01
CA GLN A 751 15.53 7.36 31.92
C GLN A 751 15.24 6.61 30.62
N VAL A 752 15.11 7.34 29.52
CA VAL A 752 14.87 6.82 28.19
C VAL A 752 15.80 7.55 27.23
N ASP A 753 16.66 6.81 26.51
CA ASP A 753 17.75 7.37 25.73
C ASP A 753 17.30 8.44 24.72
N PHE A 754 16.21 8.22 23.97
CA PHE A 754 15.73 9.21 22.99
C PHE A 754 15.27 10.52 23.64
N ARG A 755 14.66 10.47 24.83
CA ARG A 755 14.31 11.65 25.63
C ARG A 755 15.52 12.36 26.20
N THR A 756 16.58 11.61 26.53
CA THR A 756 17.84 12.21 26.98
C THR A 756 18.55 12.90 25.82
N ILE A 757 18.58 12.31 24.63
CA ILE A 757 19.05 12.95 23.38
C ILE A 757 18.23 14.22 23.07
N MET A 758 16.91 14.22 23.27
CA MET A 758 16.06 15.42 23.13
C MET A 758 16.33 16.50 24.18
N ARG A 759 16.68 16.15 25.43
CA ARG A 759 17.08 17.15 26.44
C ARG A 759 18.47 17.72 26.19
N ASN A 760 19.37 16.93 25.61
CA ASN A 760 20.68 17.40 25.14
C ASN A 760 20.58 18.36 23.93
N ALA A 761 19.44 18.39 23.23
CA ALA A 761 19.17 19.33 22.14
C ALA A 761 18.85 20.72 22.70
N VAL A 762 19.88 21.55 22.83
CA VAL A 762 19.81 22.97 23.19
C VAL A 762 20.41 23.82 22.08
N VAL A 763 19.95 25.06 21.95
CA VAL A 763 20.68 26.10 21.20
C VAL A 763 22.06 26.27 21.88
N PRO A 764 23.19 26.09 21.17
CA PRO A 764 24.50 26.01 21.78
C PRO A 764 24.91 27.37 22.37
N PRO A 765 25.35 27.42 23.64
CA PRO A 765 25.82 28.66 24.25
C PRO A 765 27.23 29.02 23.78
N THR A 766 27.56 30.31 23.78
CA THR A 766 28.94 30.78 23.63
C THR A 766 29.78 30.30 24.81
N ILE A 767 30.85 29.54 24.54
CA ILE A 767 31.74 29.00 25.58
C ILE A 767 32.86 30.02 25.88
N SER A 768 32.90 30.51 27.12
CA SER A 768 33.90 31.44 27.61
C SER A 768 34.81 30.75 28.63
N GLY A 769 35.88 30.09 28.16
CA GLY A 769 36.78 29.30 29.00
C GLY A 769 36.38 27.82 29.00
N SER A 770 35.64 27.37 30.01
CA SER A 770 34.96 26.07 29.98
C SER A 770 33.58 26.11 30.63
N LEU A 771 32.75 25.12 30.28
CA LEU A 771 31.43 24.88 30.82
C LEU A 771 31.33 23.41 31.23
N ALA A 772 31.07 23.15 32.52
CA ALA A 772 30.91 21.78 33.01
C ALA A 772 29.73 21.08 32.33
N ALA A 773 29.88 19.80 32.03
CA ALA A 773 28.87 18.95 31.41
C ALA A 773 29.01 17.49 31.86
N THR A 774 28.01 16.68 31.54
CA THR A 774 27.97 15.24 31.87
C THR A 774 27.67 14.42 30.62
N VAL A 775 28.43 13.36 30.41
CA VAL A 775 28.18 12.37 29.36
C VAL A 775 26.93 11.56 29.70
N THR A 776 25.98 11.45 28.78
CA THR A 776 24.66 10.82 29.03
C THR A 776 24.49 9.42 28.42
N LYS A 777 25.54 8.89 27.79
CA LYS A 777 25.60 7.55 27.16
C LYS A 777 27.06 7.18 26.92
N ASP A 778 27.42 5.91 27.08
CA ASP A 778 28.79 5.43 26.79
C ASP A 778 29.17 5.80 25.35
N THR A 779 30.31 6.48 25.20
CA THR A 779 30.73 7.08 23.94
C THR A 779 32.25 7.21 23.87
N VAL A 780 32.76 7.89 22.84
CA VAL A 780 34.20 8.13 22.65
C VAL A 780 34.48 9.59 22.30
N VAL A 781 35.63 10.08 22.77
CA VAL A 781 36.21 11.35 22.34
C VAL A 781 36.87 11.14 20.98
N ARG A 782 36.46 11.91 19.97
CA ARG A 782 37.00 11.90 18.59
C ARG A 782 38.07 12.99 18.43
N SER A 783 39.02 12.80 17.52
CA SER A 783 40.04 13.83 17.21
C SER A 783 39.48 15.04 16.46
N GLU A 784 38.36 14.88 15.76
CA GLU A 784 37.65 15.89 14.97
C GLU A 784 36.12 15.79 15.21
N PRO A 785 35.32 16.85 14.96
CA PRO A 785 33.86 16.84 15.12
C PRO A 785 33.20 16.05 13.99
N SER A 786 33.33 14.72 14.04
CA SER A 786 32.95 13.78 12.98
C SER A 786 32.88 12.36 13.55
N ILE A 787 31.85 11.59 13.16
CA ILE A 787 31.76 10.16 13.52
C ILE A 787 32.89 9.31 12.92
N ASN A 788 33.58 9.82 11.89
CA ASN A 788 34.72 9.18 11.24
C ASN A 788 36.07 9.56 11.88
N GLY A 789 36.10 10.53 12.80
CA GLY A 789 37.31 10.96 13.48
C GLY A 789 37.97 9.82 14.26
N SER A 790 39.30 9.83 14.40
CA SER A 790 40.01 8.81 15.16
C SER A 790 39.63 8.89 16.65
N GLU A 791 39.52 7.74 17.31
CA GLU A 791 39.18 7.69 18.74
C GLU A 791 40.40 8.06 19.58
N VAL A 792 40.19 8.97 20.54
CA VAL A 792 41.22 9.48 21.47
C VAL A 792 41.15 8.70 22.78
N CYS A 793 39.95 8.60 23.35
CA CYS A 793 39.64 7.73 24.49
C CYS A 793 38.13 7.43 24.58
N SER A 794 37.77 6.30 25.18
CA SER A 794 36.39 6.01 25.59
C SER A 794 36.00 6.84 26.81
N ILE A 795 34.71 7.17 26.94
CA ILE A 795 34.16 7.87 28.10
C ILE A 795 32.75 7.34 28.44
N SER A 796 32.54 7.05 29.72
CA SER A 796 31.33 6.38 30.21
C SER A 796 30.18 7.34 30.49
N ASN A 797 28.96 6.82 30.44
CA ASN A 797 27.76 7.47 30.96
C ASN A 797 27.97 7.93 32.42
N GLY A 798 27.53 9.15 32.74
CA GLY A 798 27.72 9.79 34.04
C GLY A 798 29.08 10.47 34.26
N ALA A 799 30.02 10.38 33.31
CA ALA A 799 31.32 11.05 33.44
C ALA A 799 31.21 12.57 33.28
N SER A 800 31.80 13.32 34.23
CA SER A 800 31.93 14.77 34.15
C SER A 800 33.03 15.19 33.16
N ILE A 801 32.78 16.24 32.39
CA ILE A 801 33.69 16.82 31.39
C ILE A 801 33.62 18.35 31.39
N ASP A 802 34.67 19.01 30.92
CA ASP A 802 34.69 20.43 30.61
C ASP A 802 34.45 20.65 29.11
N VAL A 803 33.33 21.23 28.71
CA VAL A 803 33.12 21.73 27.33
C VAL A 803 33.94 23.01 27.14
N THR A 804 34.75 23.06 26.08
CA THR A 804 35.69 24.16 25.79
C THR A 804 35.43 24.85 24.45
N ASP A 805 34.71 24.22 23.53
CA ASP A 805 34.34 24.78 22.22
C ASP A 805 33.10 24.04 21.65
N THR A 806 32.52 24.55 20.57
CA THR A 806 31.32 23.97 19.92
C THR A 806 31.46 23.95 18.39
N ASN A 807 30.90 22.95 17.73
CA ASN A 807 30.69 22.96 16.29
C ASN A 807 29.24 22.55 15.98
N PHE A 808 28.43 23.53 15.58
CA PHE A 808 27.05 23.36 15.14
C PHE A 808 26.85 23.97 13.73
N SER A 809 27.89 23.92 12.90
CA SER A 809 27.83 24.33 11.48
C SER A 809 26.72 23.60 10.70
N ASN A 810 26.37 22.39 11.13
CA ASN A 810 25.08 21.76 10.92
C ASN A 810 24.44 21.52 12.31
N PRO A 811 23.32 22.17 12.68
CA PRO A 811 22.63 21.94 13.96
C PRO A 811 22.29 20.47 14.25
N LYS A 812 22.03 19.68 13.20
CA LYS A 812 21.66 18.26 13.29
C LYS A 812 22.86 17.31 13.31
N ASP A 813 24.08 17.84 13.19
CA ASP A 813 25.33 17.14 13.44
C ASP A 813 26.22 18.00 14.35
N GLY A 814 25.66 18.35 15.52
CA GLY A 814 26.33 19.14 16.53
C GLY A 814 27.37 18.36 17.32
N TRP A 815 28.46 19.03 17.69
CA TRP A 815 29.56 18.49 18.49
C TRP A 815 30.02 19.51 19.54
N TYR A 816 30.42 19.01 20.71
CA TYR A 816 31.14 19.78 21.72
C TYR A 816 32.59 19.35 21.75
N LYS A 817 33.53 20.31 21.84
CA LYS A 817 34.92 20.01 22.18
C LYS A 817 35.00 19.91 23.69
N VAL A 818 35.56 18.82 24.20
CA VAL A 818 35.55 18.46 25.61
C VAL A 818 36.96 18.16 26.11
N ARG A 819 37.20 18.43 27.39
CA ARG A 819 38.31 17.88 28.17
C ARG A 819 37.76 16.85 29.16
N ALA A 820 38.27 15.64 29.09
CA ALA A 820 37.93 14.56 30.00
C ALA A 820 38.79 14.61 31.28
N SER A 821 38.33 13.93 32.34
CA SER A 821 39.00 13.90 33.66
C SER A 821 40.42 13.30 33.64
N ASN A 822 40.77 12.52 32.62
CA ASN A 822 42.12 12.01 32.38
C ASN A 822 43.04 13.01 31.64
N GLY A 823 42.58 14.24 31.36
CA GLY A 823 43.30 15.27 30.62
C GLY A 823 43.23 15.15 29.10
N SER A 824 42.55 14.15 28.54
CA SER A 824 42.37 14.02 27.08
C SER A 824 41.41 15.09 26.56
N GLU A 825 41.75 15.69 25.41
CA GLU A 825 40.88 16.62 24.69
C GLU A 825 40.46 16.08 23.32
N GLY A 826 39.26 16.44 22.88
CA GLY A 826 38.72 16.13 21.55
C GLY A 826 37.23 16.46 21.47
N TRP A 827 36.50 15.81 20.57
CA TRP A 827 35.10 16.12 20.27
C TRP A 827 34.15 14.99 20.65
N VAL A 828 33.00 15.33 21.23
CA VAL A 828 31.91 14.39 21.54
C VAL A 828 30.62 14.88 20.89
N ASN A 829 29.86 13.93 20.35
CA ASN A 829 28.58 14.16 19.68
C ASN A 829 27.57 14.82 20.64
N SER A 830 26.93 15.92 20.23
CA SER A 830 26.06 16.71 21.13
C SER A 830 24.88 15.91 21.68
N GLY A 831 24.41 14.87 20.97
CA GLY A 831 23.34 13.99 21.45
C GLY A 831 23.69 13.20 22.71
N TYR A 832 24.96 13.14 23.12
CA TYR A 832 25.43 12.41 24.30
C TYR A 832 26.02 13.30 25.40
N VAL A 833 25.83 14.63 25.34
CA VAL A 833 26.36 15.59 26.31
C VAL A 833 25.23 16.46 26.86
N CYS A 834 25.03 16.42 28.18
CA CYS A 834 24.16 17.35 28.90
C CYS A 834 25.01 18.46 29.51
N LEU A 835 24.76 19.72 29.14
CA LEU A 835 25.45 20.87 29.75
C LEU A 835 24.91 21.12 31.17
N SER A 836 25.79 21.48 32.11
CA SER A 836 25.39 21.73 33.52
C SER A 836 24.36 22.86 33.71
N ASN A 837 24.20 23.73 32.72
CA ASN A 837 23.21 24.80 32.69
C ASN A 837 22.05 24.57 31.71
N ALA A 838 21.87 23.33 31.19
CA ALA A 838 20.90 23.04 30.13
C ALA A 838 19.48 23.55 30.40
N ASP A 839 18.99 23.42 31.65
CA ASP A 839 17.66 23.90 32.09
C ASP A 839 17.45 25.43 31.95
N SER A 840 18.52 26.21 31.72
CA SER A 840 18.46 27.65 31.45
C SER A 840 18.63 28.03 29.97
N LEU A 841 18.83 27.03 29.09
CA LEU A 841 18.99 27.22 27.65
C LEU A 841 17.68 26.97 26.90
N THR A 842 17.62 27.41 25.64
CA THR A 842 16.47 27.10 24.77
C THR A 842 16.60 25.69 24.21
N HIS A 843 15.72 24.78 24.61
CA HIS A 843 15.62 23.43 24.05
C HIS A 843 14.95 23.42 22.68
N ASP A 844 15.63 23.95 21.66
CA ASP A 844 15.20 23.85 20.27
C ASP A 844 15.58 22.48 19.68
N LEU A 845 14.59 21.64 19.43
CA LEU A 845 14.81 20.28 18.93
C LEU A 845 15.39 20.24 17.50
N ASN A 846 15.46 21.37 16.77
CA ASN A 846 16.25 21.43 15.53
C ASN A 846 17.77 21.23 15.76
N TYR A 847 18.26 21.34 17.00
CA TYR A 847 19.63 21.00 17.42
C TYR A 847 19.79 19.55 17.89
N THR A 848 18.78 18.69 17.71
CA THR A 848 18.88 17.26 18.01
C THR A 848 19.88 16.59 17.06
N ASN A 849 20.93 15.97 17.60
CA ASN A 849 21.89 15.26 16.76
C ASN A 849 21.23 14.04 16.07
N ALA A 850 21.18 14.09 14.74
CA ALA A 850 20.42 13.15 13.92
C ALA A 850 21.02 11.73 13.95
N TYR A 851 22.34 11.60 14.06
CA TYR A 851 23.00 10.30 14.18
C TYR A 851 22.68 9.63 15.52
N ALA A 852 22.69 10.39 16.62
CA ALA A 852 22.33 9.89 17.94
C ALA A 852 20.85 9.45 18.00
N MET A 853 19.93 10.32 17.56
CA MET A 853 18.49 10.02 17.53
C MET A 853 18.16 8.85 16.59
N GLY A 854 18.77 8.80 15.40
CA GLY A 854 18.60 7.70 14.44
C GLY A 854 19.07 6.36 14.98
N THR A 855 20.32 6.32 15.47
CA THR A 855 20.91 5.11 16.08
C THR A 855 20.08 4.62 17.28
N GLU A 856 19.53 5.53 18.07
CA GLU A 856 18.67 5.17 19.19
C GLU A 856 17.33 4.61 18.72
N MET A 857 16.59 5.32 17.87
CA MET A 857 15.28 4.88 17.37
C MET A 857 15.30 3.50 16.72
N LEU A 858 16.38 3.14 16.01
CA LEU A 858 16.52 1.80 15.42
C LEU A 858 16.57 0.66 16.45
N ARG A 859 16.94 0.90 17.71
CA ARG A 859 16.92 -0.11 18.80
C ARG A 859 15.49 -0.54 19.16
N TRP A 860 14.50 0.34 18.92
CA TRP A 860 13.07 0.13 19.21
C TRP A 860 12.37 -0.71 18.12
N SER A 861 13.07 -1.73 17.64
CA SER A 861 12.71 -2.67 16.57
C SER A 861 12.36 -4.07 17.11
N GLN A 862 12.01 -4.15 18.40
CA GLN A 862 11.77 -5.41 19.11
C GLN A 862 10.35 -5.46 19.69
N ALA A 863 9.80 -6.67 19.84
CA ALA A 863 8.60 -6.96 20.62
C ALA A 863 8.80 -8.27 21.40
N GLY A 864 8.44 -8.30 22.68
CA GLY A 864 8.70 -9.47 23.55
C GLY A 864 10.18 -9.86 23.62
N GLY A 865 11.10 -8.89 23.51
CA GLY A 865 12.56 -9.12 23.46
C GLY A 865 13.10 -9.67 22.12
N LYS A 866 12.22 -9.99 21.16
CA LYS A 866 12.61 -10.50 19.83
C LYS A 866 12.67 -9.36 18.81
N PHE A 867 13.69 -9.34 17.96
CA PHE A 867 13.81 -8.40 16.84
C PHE A 867 12.83 -8.69 15.70
N TYR A 868 12.27 -7.63 15.09
CA TYR A 868 11.40 -7.72 13.92
C TYR A 868 11.82 -6.72 12.84
N THR A 869 12.20 -7.24 11.67
CA THR A 869 12.56 -6.46 10.48
C THR A 869 11.48 -5.47 10.03
N GLY A 870 10.20 -5.77 10.27
CA GLY A 870 9.09 -4.84 10.01
C GLY A 870 9.11 -3.61 10.92
N LEU A 871 9.36 -3.80 12.23
CA LEU A 871 9.50 -2.69 13.18
C LEU A 871 10.78 -1.89 12.89
N PHE A 872 11.87 -2.55 12.50
CA PHE A 872 13.10 -1.87 12.08
C PHE A 872 12.88 -0.89 10.92
N TYR A 873 12.22 -1.31 9.84
CA TYR A 873 11.93 -0.40 8.72
C TYR A 873 10.90 0.69 9.07
N ARG A 874 10.01 0.45 10.04
CA ARG A 874 9.11 1.49 10.59
C ARG A 874 9.90 2.55 11.35
N ARG A 875 10.73 2.15 12.33
CA ARG A 875 11.61 3.06 13.09
C ARG A 875 12.50 3.90 12.17
N LEU A 876 13.04 3.28 11.12
CA LEU A 876 13.84 3.93 10.10
C LEU A 876 13.06 5.02 9.34
N GLY A 877 11.84 4.72 8.90
CA GLY A 877 10.97 5.71 8.24
C GLY A 877 10.55 6.84 9.17
N GLU A 878 10.18 6.53 10.41
CA GLU A 878 9.79 7.52 11.42
C GLU A 878 10.95 8.48 11.74
N VAL A 879 12.16 7.97 12.00
CA VAL A 879 13.30 8.83 12.34
C VAL A 879 13.87 9.60 11.14
N ASN A 880 13.66 9.11 9.92
CA ASN A 880 13.92 9.89 8.70
C ASN A 880 12.98 11.10 8.60
N VAL A 881 11.71 10.96 8.98
CA VAL A 881 10.81 12.11 9.14
C VAL A 881 11.31 13.03 10.26
N TYR A 882 11.61 12.52 11.46
CA TYR A 882 12.11 13.34 12.58
C TYR A 882 13.32 14.21 12.20
N ASN A 883 14.34 13.57 11.61
CA ASN A 883 15.61 14.22 11.32
C ASN A 883 15.54 15.12 10.08
N TYR A 884 14.83 14.70 9.03
CA TYR A 884 14.97 15.29 7.68
C TYR A 884 13.65 15.69 6.99
N GLY A 885 12.48 15.45 7.60
CA GLY A 885 11.19 15.61 6.93
C GLY A 885 10.99 14.61 5.79
N ASP A 886 11.68 13.47 5.85
CA ASP A 886 11.76 12.49 4.77
C ASP A 886 10.68 11.40 4.90
N TYR A 887 9.49 11.70 4.38
CA TYR A 887 8.33 10.79 4.38
C TYR A 887 8.44 9.63 3.38
N ASP A 888 9.58 9.46 2.68
CA ASP A 888 9.81 8.31 1.80
C ASP A 888 10.02 7.03 2.63
N ALA A 889 9.04 6.12 2.56
CA ALA A 889 9.09 4.82 3.24
C ALA A 889 10.15 3.88 2.62
N VAL A 890 11.41 4.05 3.02
CA VAL A 890 12.57 3.27 2.59
C VAL A 890 12.75 1.96 3.36
N ARG A 891 13.54 1.04 2.79
CA ARG A 891 13.99 -0.22 3.42
C ARG A 891 15.53 -0.34 3.46
N TYR A 892 16.22 0.80 3.50
CA TYR A 892 17.68 0.89 3.55
C TYR A 892 18.11 2.14 4.33
N ASN A 893 19.27 2.10 4.96
CA ASN A 893 19.79 3.16 5.82
C ASN A 893 20.31 4.36 5.01
N LYS A 894 19.39 5.25 4.64
CA LYS A 894 19.66 6.45 3.82
C LYS A 894 20.61 7.48 4.50
N TYR A 895 20.77 7.41 5.82
CA TYR A 895 21.46 8.42 6.64
C TYR A 895 22.51 7.84 7.62
N SER A 896 23.02 6.63 7.34
CA SER A 896 24.17 6.03 8.03
C SER A 896 24.07 5.92 9.57
N TYR A 897 22.87 5.72 10.11
CA TYR A 897 22.68 5.40 11.54
C TYR A 897 23.33 4.06 11.91
N THR A 898 23.82 3.89 13.13
CA THR A 898 24.33 2.57 13.57
C THR A 898 23.18 1.60 13.85
N TYR A 899 23.35 0.34 13.42
CA TYR A 899 22.34 -0.71 13.60
C TYR A 899 22.44 -1.36 14.98
N PRO A 900 21.32 -1.76 15.61
CA PRO A 900 21.36 -2.66 16.76
C PRO A 900 21.87 -4.04 16.33
N SER A 901 22.46 -4.81 17.27
CA SER A 901 23.01 -6.14 17.01
C SER A 901 22.02 -7.11 16.32
N GLY A 902 20.75 -7.09 16.71
CA GLY A 902 19.68 -7.89 16.09
C GLY A 902 19.39 -7.54 14.62
N ALA A 903 19.85 -6.38 14.13
CA ALA A 903 19.73 -5.94 12.74
C ALA A 903 21.02 -6.12 11.93
N ALA A 904 22.11 -6.65 12.50
CA ALA A 904 23.41 -6.72 11.83
C ALA A 904 23.41 -7.51 10.50
N GLY A 905 22.44 -8.42 10.30
CA GLY A 905 22.24 -9.12 9.02
C GLY A 905 21.50 -8.31 7.93
N LEU A 906 21.25 -7.02 8.14
CA LEU A 906 20.53 -6.12 7.22
C LEU A 906 21.40 -4.98 6.65
N SER A 907 22.69 -4.92 7.01
CA SER A 907 23.61 -3.81 6.72
C SER A 907 24.23 -3.90 5.32
#